data_AF-A0A150VE10-F1
#
_entry.id   AF-A0A150VE10-F1
#
_cell.length_a   1.000
_cell.length_b   1.000
_cell.length_c   1.000
_cell.angle_alpha   90.00
_cell.angle_beta   90.00
_cell.angle_gamma   90.00
#
_symmetry.space_group_name_H-M   'P 1'
#
loop_
_entity.id
_entity.type
_entity.pdbx_description
1 polymer ?
#
loop_
_entity_poly.entity_id
_entity_poly.type
_entity_poly.pdbx_seq_one_letter_code
_entity_poly.pdbx_strand_id
1 'polypeptide(L)'
;MSDSLASTNATTKALEHWLRVNGGYLHPAITICQTDDEGIHFRARDASIKPQTTISSVPHYLSLSYLNALVDDAFPFYKARRNEFKIEAMGFFYLMSQYIHKEQSFWRPYLESLPPPESDHSTPLWFEDTRDLKWLEGTDVLHTALARKKIYRQYYESGIHTLDAAGVHTAPGLMTLFLWAITMYTSRSFSSRTIAPQNSKYWTTYKTNPQGQRQTVLIDMAHAPAADLDFSVLFPGQDAANHNNDAHVDWTFDPGRFSIAVNDQVEAGAEVFNNYGAKSNDELLLGYGFCVADNPYDGVLLTLKPPPRELQTDLRRVHPGYFEAGGDWNGEQATFRLRRPTTLPGRQPDHIFHELPEPLLELLLYILRYERGMPFQFYELPLEYLTDNVNGRRYLPQIARAIVQSLAPKLSILEAVDLPTQLPHNKKQYYAKTYRDGQILILQSIIDALRAFTRSLIKSPLATGSQFLTLEGLIEAWSARSSPEEVQPFIAGLEACSGTADIDCLRKAGWEEDAFVLLLGYIYLSATSSQGSASDGAIESGASTSMLSGSLDRRSDDFTIEVWVRDMLPEYILPALAAPAHEDPEAMSHAQSMMELIETARRLPNAGRWSDDRWSALSILAFGQFLQFESMSMMIPNHDGKGADEARLVLYVHSSIE
;
A
#
# COMPACT_ATOMS: atom_id res chain seq x y z
N MET A 1 32.94 -14.93 17.11
CA MET A 1 32.19 -13.96 17.94
C MET A 1 32.13 -14.57 19.32
N SER A 2 32.83 -13.99 20.28
CA SER A 2 32.89 -14.49 21.65
C SER A 2 31.53 -14.30 22.32
N ASP A 3 30.98 -15.36 22.91
CA ASP A 3 29.92 -15.29 23.92
C ASP A 3 30.39 -14.36 25.05
N SER A 4 30.10 -13.06 24.91
CA SER A 4 30.04 -12.17 26.06
C SER A 4 28.84 -12.68 26.86
N LEU A 5 29.11 -13.44 27.93
CA LEU A 5 28.10 -13.92 28.86
C LEU A 5 27.22 -12.74 29.27
N ALA A 6 26.01 -12.68 28.72
CA ALA A 6 24.99 -11.71 29.07
C ALA A 6 24.84 -11.74 30.59
N SER A 7 25.35 -10.71 31.27
CA SER A 7 25.49 -10.73 32.73
C SER A 7 24.56 -9.70 33.35
N THR A 8 23.91 -10.10 34.43
CA THR A 8 23.18 -9.18 35.30
C THR A 8 24.16 -8.16 35.89
N ASN A 9 23.94 -6.88 35.65
CA ASN A 9 24.72 -5.79 36.23
C ASN A 9 23.98 -5.14 37.43
N ALA A 10 24.60 -4.14 38.07
CA ALA A 10 23.98 -3.47 39.22
C ALA A 10 22.64 -2.79 38.85
N THR A 11 22.55 -2.20 37.67
CA THR A 11 21.37 -1.51 37.14
C THR A 11 20.19 -2.46 36.95
N THR A 12 20.39 -3.57 36.24
CA THR A 12 19.36 -4.58 35.98
C THR A 12 18.87 -5.26 37.27
N LYS A 13 19.78 -5.51 38.23
CA LYS A 13 19.41 -6.00 39.57
C LYS A 13 18.59 -4.98 40.36
N ALA A 14 18.95 -3.70 40.30
CA ALA A 14 18.19 -2.64 40.96
C ALA A 14 16.79 -2.49 40.37
N LEU A 15 16.64 -2.58 39.04
CA LEU A 15 15.35 -2.58 38.37
C LEU A 15 14.48 -3.78 38.77
N GLU A 16 15.03 -5.00 38.73
CA GLU A 16 14.30 -6.20 39.14
C GLU A 16 13.85 -6.10 40.61
N HIS A 17 14.74 -5.67 41.49
CA HIS A 17 14.43 -5.48 42.91
C HIS A 17 13.30 -4.45 43.09
N TRP A 18 13.43 -3.28 42.46
CA TRP A 18 12.43 -2.21 42.51
C TRP A 18 11.07 -2.68 41.99
N LEU A 19 11.05 -3.44 40.88
CA LEU A 19 9.81 -3.96 40.31
C LEU A 19 9.10 -4.88 41.31
N ARG A 20 9.85 -5.83 41.92
CA ARG A 20 9.29 -6.80 42.88
C ARG A 20 8.76 -6.14 44.15
N VAL A 21 9.51 -5.22 44.75
CA VAL A 21 9.10 -4.57 46.01
C VAL A 21 7.90 -3.63 45.85
N ASN A 22 7.62 -3.19 44.62
CA ASN A 22 6.45 -2.36 44.31
C ASN A 22 5.30 -3.15 43.65
N GLY A 23 5.25 -4.48 43.82
CA GLY A 23 4.11 -5.31 43.41
C GLY A 23 4.13 -5.80 41.96
N GLY A 24 5.21 -5.53 41.23
CA GLY A 24 5.49 -6.16 39.94
C GLY A 24 5.93 -7.62 40.11
N TYR A 25 5.69 -8.42 39.07
CA TYR A 25 6.08 -9.82 39.00
C TYR A 25 6.99 -10.04 37.81
N LEU A 26 8.09 -10.75 38.03
CA LEU A 26 8.97 -11.32 37.01
C LEU A 26 9.19 -12.78 37.37
N HIS A 27 9.00 -13.69 36.41
CA HIS A 27 9.10 -15.12 36.66
C HIS A 27 10.47 -15.49 37.28
N PRO A 28 10.55 -16.39 38.30
CA PRO A 28 11.81 -16.67 39.00
C PRO A 28 12.93 -17.24 38.12
N ALA A 29 12.55 -17.92 37.03
CA ALA A 29 13.48 -18.42 36.03
C ALA A 29 13.89 -17.38 34.98
N ILE A 30 13.45 -16.12 35.09
CA ILE A 30 13.84 -15.02 34.20
C ILE A 30 14.75 -14.06 34.93
N THR A 31 15.71 -13.51 34.20
CA THR A 31 16.52 -12.38 34.65
C THR A 31 16.52 -11.29 33.61
N ILE A 32 16.69 -10.05 34.07
CA ILE A 32 16.96 -8.91 33.20
C ILE A 32 18.48 -8.85 32.99
N CYS A 33 18.91 -8.91 31.73
CA CYS A 33 20.31 -8.80 31.31
C CYS A 33 20.52 -7.51 30.52
N GLN A 34 21.79 -7.14 30.30
CA GLN A 34 22.16 -6.04 29.42
C GLN A 34 23.40 -6.39 28.61
N THR A 35 23.34 -6.17 27.29
CA THR A 35 24.48 -6.29 26.36
C THR A 35 24.54 -5.04 25.48
N ASP A 36 25.68 -4.81 24.82
CA ASP A 36 25.86 -3.65 23.91
C ASP A 36 25.02 -3.79 22.62
N ASP A 37 24.66 -5.01 22.26
CA ASP A 37 23.93 -5.31 21.02
C ASP A 37 22.41 -5.37 21.21
N GLU A 38 21.93 -6.01 22.27
CA GLU A 38 20.50 -6.22 22.53
C GLU A 38 19.93 -5.20 23.52
N GLY A 39 20.79 -4.37 24.12
CA GLY A 39 20.41 -3.51 25.23
C GLY A 39 19.92 -4.33 26.41
N ILE A 40 18.97 -3.78 27.17
CA ILE A 40 18.31 -4.51 28.26
C ILE A 40 17.31 -5.49 27.69
N HIS A 41 17.39 -6.76 28.08
CA HIS A 41 16.52 -7.83 27.60
C HIS A 41 16.24 -8.90 28.66
N PHE A 42 15.24 -9.75 28.41
CA PHE A 42 14.92 -10.90 29.26
C PHE A 42 15.67 -12.14 28.82
N ARG A 43 16.21 -12.90 29.79
CA ARG A 43 16.83 -14.19 29.53
C ARG A 43 16.34 -15.24 30.51
N ALA A 44 16.09 -16.44 30.02
CA ALA A 44 15.89 -17.60 30.88
C ALA A 44 17.20 -17.89 31.64
N ARG A 45 17.09 -18.17 32.94
CA ARG A 45 18.21 -18.58 33.80
C ARG A 45 18.54 -20.05 33.53
N ASP A 46 18.75 -20.83 34.58
CA ASP A 46 19.20 -22.23 34.51
C ASP A 46 18.07 -23.24 34.24
N ALA A 47 16.84 -22.78 33.97
CA ALA A 47 15.68 -23.64 33.75
C ALA A 47 14.85 -23.19 32.54
N SER A 48 14.34 -24.16 31.79
CA SER A 48 13.40 -23.94 30.69
C SER A 48 12.08 -23.39 31.20
N ILE A 49 11.48 -22.46 30.46
CA ILE A 49 10.16 -21.90 30.71
C ILE A 49 9.16 -22.66 29.84
N LYS A 50 8.09 -23.16 30.45
CA LYS A 50 7.07 -23.93 29.74
C LYS A 50 6.14 -23.01 28.93
N PRO A 51 5.51 -23.53 27.87
CA PRO A 51 4.39 -22.87 27.22
C PRO A 51 3.32 -22.40 28.21
N GLN A 52 2.60 -21.33 27.85
CA GLN A 52 1.51 -20.71 28.62
C GLN A 52 1.93 -20.19 30.00
N THR A 53 3.21 -19.84 30.17
CA THR A 53 3.74 -19.32 31.44
C THR A 53 3.71 -17.80 31.44
N THR A 54 3.08 -17.20 32.46
CA THR A 54 3.22 -15.76 32.72
C THR A 54 4.65 -15.43 33.09
N ILE A 55 5.31 -14.64 32.26
CA ILE A 55 6.71 -14.26 32.41
C ILE A 55 6.89 -12.94 33.16
N SER A 56 5.95 -12.01 33.02
CA SER A 56 5.99 -10.70 33.67
C SER A 56 4.57 -10.19 33.92
N SER A 57 4.37 -9.42 34.99
CA SER A 57 3.11 -8.71 35.25
C SER A 57 3.35 -7.43 36.05
N VAL A 58 2.99 -6.28 35.48
CA VAL A 58 3.24 -4.96 36.04
C VAL A 58 1.91 -4.28 36.39
N PRO A 59 1.72 -3.84 37.66
CA PRO A 59 0.60 -3.00 38.03
C PRO A 59 0.60 -1.66 37.27
N HIS A 60 -0.57 -1.20 36.84
CA HIS A 60 -0.73 0.05 36.08
C HIS A 60 -0.20 1.28 36.84
N TYR A 61 -0.27 1.29 38.17
CA TYR A 61 0.28 2.39 38.97
C TYR A 61 1.82 2.49 38.92
N LEU A 62 2.54 1.47 38.43
CA LEU A 62 3.97 1.56 38.16
C LEU A 62 4.30 2.18 36.81
N SER A 63 3.30 2.31 35.93
CA SER A 63 3.49 2.89 34.61
C SER A 63 3.86 4.37 34.66
N LEU A 64 4.50 4.82 33.58
CA LEU A 64 4.90 6.21 33.38
C LEU A 64 4.27 6.74 32.09
N SER A 65 3.42 7.75 32.22
CA SER A 65 2.68 8.38 31.12
C SER A 65 2.36 9.84 31.44
N TYR A 66 1.70 10.54 30.51
CA TYR A 66 1.24 11.91 30.76
C TYR A 66 0.23 11.99 31.93
N LEU A 67 -0.47 10.90 32.26
CA LEU A 67 -1.40 10.86 33.39
C LEU A 67 -0.71 11.13 34.73
N ASN A 68 0.53 10.65 34.89
CA ASN A 68 1.33 10.91 36.08
C ASN A 68 1.64 12.42 36.20
N ALA A 69 1.89 13.11 35.09
CA ALA A 69 2.11 14.55 35.07
C ALA A 69 0.90 15.36 35.58
N LEU A 70 -0.33 14.82 35.47
CA LEU A 70 -1.55 15.48 35.94
C LEU A 70 -1.76 15.39 37.46
N VAL A 71 -1.04 14.52 38.15
CA VAL A 71 -1.24 14.24 39.58
C VAL A 71 0.01 14.45 40.42
N ASP A 72 1.16 14.68 39.79
CA ASP A 72 2.44 14.85 40.47
C ASP A 72 2.54 16.22 41.16
N ASP A 73 2.42 16.23 42.48
CA ASP A 73 2.45 17.44 43.30
C ASP A 73 3.84 18.12 43.28
N ALA A 74 4.90 17.41 42.84
CA ALA A 74 6.23 18.00 42.64
C ALA A 74 6.31 18.85 41.36
N PHE A 75 5.43 18.60 40.38
CA PHE A 75 5.37 19.32 39.10
C PHE A 75 3.95 19.81 38.78
N PRO A 76 3.34 20.64 39.66
CA PRO A 76 1.92 21.00 39.57
C PRO A 76 1.55 21.80 38.32
N PHE A 77 2.54 22.40 37.65
CA PHE A 77 2.32 23.21 36.46
C PHE A 77 1.83 22.39 35.26
N TYR A 78 2.18 21.10 35.16
CA TYR A 78 1.69 20.24 34.06
C TYR A 78 0.17 20.15 34.09
N LYS A 79 -0.40 19.87 35.27
CA LYS A 79 -1.85 19.87 35.46
C LYS A 79 -2.46 21.25 35.17
N ALA A 80 -1.88 22.31 35.71
CA ALA A 80 -2.41 23.68 35.58
C ALA A 80 -2.43 24.16 34.11
N ARG A 81 -1.48 23.70 33.30
CA ARG A 81 -1.28 24.12 31.91
C ARG A 81 -1.54 23.00 30.90
N ARG A 82 -2.33 21.99 31.27
CA ARG A 82 -2.59 20.80 30.43
C ARG A 82 -2.98 21.16 29.00
N ASN A 83 -3.85 22.14 28.82
CA ASN A 83 -4.36 22.54 27.49
C ASN A 83 -3.32 23.27 26.61
N GLU A 84 -2.17 23.64 27.15
CA GLU A 84 -1.07 24.25 26.38
C GLU A 84 -0.15 23.20 25.73
N PHE A 85 -0.24 21.94 26.14
CA PHE A 85 0.52 20.84 25.58
C PHE A 85 -0.32 19.96 24.66
N LYS A 86 0.32 19.43 23.62
CA LYS A 86 -0.10 18.15 23.03
C LYS A 86 0.16 17.02 24.03
N ILE A 87 -0.68 15.98 24.02
CA ILE A 87 -0.64 14.89 25.00
C ILE A 87 0.72 14.18 25.00
N GLU A 88 1.22 13.90 23.80
CA GLU A 88 2.51 13.25 23.57
C GLU A 88 3.65 14.12 24.09
N ALA A 89 3.61 15.43 23.75
CA ALA A 89 4.61 16.39 24.21
C ALA A 89 4.64 16.49 25.73
N MET A 90 3.48 16.51 26.41
CA MET A 90 3.43 16.49 27.88
C MET A 90 4.09 15.24 28.45
N GLY A 91 3.84 14.06 27.87
CA GLY A 91 4.54 12.83 28.25
C GLY A 91 6.05 12.94 28.12
N PHE A 92 6.54 13.48 27.00
CA PHE A 92 7.98 13.68 26.77
C PHE A 92 8.59 14.61 27.81
N PHE A 93 8.00 15.79 28.02
CA PHE A 93 8.50 16.74 29.02
C PHE A 93 8.43 16.19 30.44
N TYR A 94 7.39 15.41 30.78
CA TYR A 94 7.30 14.80 32.11
C TYR A 94 8.41 13.76 32.33
N LEU A 95 8.70 12.92 31.33
CA LEU A 95 9.85 12.00 31.38
C LEU A 95 11.18 12.76 31.54
N MET A 96 11.37 13.88 30.83
CA MET A 96 12.55 14.74 31.02
C MET A 96 12.63 15.26 32.46
N SER A 97 11.53 15.76 33.03
CA SER A 97 11.49 16.26 34.40
C SER A 97 11.86 15.18 35.41
N GLN A 98 11.35 13.95 35.23
CA GLN A 98 11.71 12.80 36.06
C GLN A 98 13.19 12.41 35.89
N TYR A 99 13.74 12.49 34.68
CA TYR A 99 15.15 12.19 34.42
C TYR A 99 16.11 13.24 35.02
N ILE A 100 15.78 14.53 34.90
CA ILE A 100 16.57 15.63 35.49
C ILE A 100 16.60 15.49 37.02
N HIS A 101 15.47 15.13 37.63
CA HIS A 101 15.33 14.92 39.07
C HIS A 101 15.44 13.44 39.47
N LYS A 102 16.18 12.63 38.69
CA LYS A 102 16.22 11.16 38.84
C LYS A 102 16.57 10.69 40.25
N GLU A 103 17.39 11.44 40.99
CA GLU A 103 17.81 11.06 42.34
C GLU A 103 16.63 11.02 43.33
N GLN A 104 15.58 11.82 43.08
CA GLN A 104 14.34 11.85 43.88
C GLN A 104 13.18 11.11 43.18
N SER A 105 13.35 10.67 41.93
CA SER A 105 12.29 10.04 41.16
C SER A 105 11.94 8.66 41.71
N PHE A 106 10.64 8.37 41.81
CA PHE A 106 10.14 7.03 42.12
C PHE A 106 10.61 5.99 41.11
N TRP A 107 10.74 6.40 39.84
CA TRP A 107 11.18 5.55 38.73
C TRP A 107 12.70 5.50 38.57
N ARG A 108 13.50 5.98 39.53
CA ARG A 108 14.96 6.02 39.43
C ARG A 108 15.58 4.73 38.87
N PRO A 109 15.28 3.52 39.39
CA PRO A 109 15.92 2.30 38.87
C PRO A 109 15.55 2.00 37.42
N TYR A 110 14.35 2.42 36.98
CA TYR A 110 13.94 2.34 35.58
C TYR A 110 14.65 3.38 34.73
N LEU A 111 14.70 4.64 35.15
CA LEU A 111 15.39 5.71 34.44
C LEU A 111 16.89 5.42 34.26
N GLU A 112 17.54 4.83 35.27
CA GLU A 112 18.94 4.39 35.20
C GLU A 112 19.15 3.18 34.29
N SER A 113 18.09 2.41 34.00
CA SER A 113 18.12 1.26 33.09
C SER A 113 17.92 1.66 31.62
N LEU A 114 17.28 2.80 31.36
CA LEU A 114 17.11 3.29 30.00
C LEU A 114 18.48 3.67 29.39
N PRO A 115 18.68 3.52 28.07
CA PRO A 115 19.86 4.08 27.41
C PRO A 115 19.95 5.58 27.72
N PRO A 116 21.09 6.10 28.22
CA PRO A 116 21.19 7.52 28.56
C PRO A 116 21.08 8.41 27.30
N PRO A 117 20.76 9.71 27.44
CA PRO A 117 20.63 10.67 26.32
C PRO A 117 21.86 10.77 25.41
N GLU A 118 23.03 10.41 25.92
CA GLU A 118 24.31 10.45 25.20
C GLU A 118 24.56 9.18 24.36
N SER A 119 23.64 8.21 24.40
CA SER A 119 23.76 6.94 23.67
C SER A 119 23.63 7.16 22.17
N ASP A 120 24.31 6.32 21.39
CA ASP A 120 24.14 6.33 19.94
C ASP A 120 22.81 5.65 19.56
N HIS A 121 21.77 6.45 19.40
CA HIS A 121 20.44 6.00 19.01
C HIS A 121 20.33 5.83 17.49
N SER A 122 19.67 4.75 17.06
CA SER A 122 19.60 4.37 15.64
C SER A 122 18.27 4.74 14.95
N THR A 123 17.38 5.48 15.61
CA THR A 123 16.20 6.02 14.92
C THR A 123 16.62 7.19 14.00
N PRO A 124 15.96 7.39 12.84
CA PRO A 124 16.26 8.49 11.91
C PRO A 124 16.26 9.90 12.53
N LEU A 125 15.65 10.08 13.71
CA LEU A 125 15.67 11.34 14.46
C LEU A 125 17.12 11.80 14.77
N TRP A 126 18.02 10.83 14.99
CA TRP A 126 19.43 11.00 15.40
C TRP A 126 20.44 10.92 14.23
N PHE A 127 19.95 10.93 13.00
CA PHE A 127 20.82 10.97 11.82
C PHE A 127 21.20 12.43 11.58
N GLU A 128 22.32 12.85 12.17
CA GLU A 128 22.89 14.20 12.00
C GLU A 128 23.97 14.22 10.91
N ASP A 129 24.69 13.11 10.74
CA ASP A 129 25.71 12.96 9.71
C ASP A 129 25.06 12.76 8.33
N THR A 130 25.45 13.59 7.36
CA THR A 130 24.96 13.48 5.98
C THR A 130 25.33 12.14 5.34
N ARG A 131 26.40 11.49 5.81
CA ARG A 131 26.82 10.14 5.37
C ARG A 131 25.82 9.07 5.81
N ASP A 132 25.19 9.22 6.97
CA ASP A 132 24.16 8.29 7.45
C ASP A 132 22.84 8.53 6.70
N LEU A 133 22.45 9.80 6.54
CA LEU A 133 21.24 10.19 5.81
C LEU A 133 21.25 9.74 4.34
N LYS A 134 22.45 9.66 3.72
CA LYS A 134 22.62 9.20 2.33
C LYS A 134 21.99 7.83 2.09
N TRP A 135 22.03 6.92 3.06
CA TRP A 135 21.46 5.58 2.95
C TRP A 135 19.93 5.57 2.87
N LEU A 136 19.28 6.61 3.41
CA LEU A 136 17.83 6.78 3.36
C LEU A 136 17.38 7.67 2.19
N GLU A 137 18.29 8.22 1.39
CA GLU A 137 17.94 9.10 0.27
C GLU A 137 17.02 8.40 -0.74
N GLY A 138 15.94 9.08 -1.14
CA GLY A 138 14.94 8.53 -2.06
C GLY A 138 13.93 7.57 -1.41
N THR A 139 14.06 7.26 -0.12
CA THR A 139 13.11 6.40 0.61
C THR A 139 11.97 7.19 1.27
N ASP A 140 10.83 6.55 1.51
CA ASP A 140 9.70 7.16 2.24
C ASP A 140 10.09 7.46 3.70
N VAL A 141 10.89 6.60 4.35
CA VAL A 141 11.34 6.80 5.73
C VAL A 141 12.09 8.12 5.90
N LEU A 142 12.93 8.54 4.93
CA LEU A 142 13.59 9.84 5.02
C LEU A 142 12.58 10.98 5.02
N HIS A 143 11.60 10.93 4.11
CA HIS A 143 10.54 11.93 4.02
C HIS A 143 9.75 12.01 5.33
N THR A 144 9.29 10.87 5.85
CA THR A 144 8.54 10.77 7.10
C THR A 144 9.37 11.22 8.30
N ALA A 145 10.64 10.85 8.38
CA ALA A 145 11.54 11.24 9.46
C ALA A 145 11.75 12.76 9.51
N LEU A 146 11.97 13.40 8.36
CA LEU A 146 12.12 14.85 8.28
C LEU A 146 10.84 15.59 8.67
N ALA A 147 9.68 15.09 8.24
CA ALA A 147 8.38 15.63 8.63
C ALA A 147 8.15 15.52 10.15
N ARG A 148 8.41 14.34 10.74
CA ARG A 148 8.33 14.14 12.20
C ARG A 148 9.29 15.03 12.97
N LYS A 149 10.54 15.19 12.50
CA LYS A 149 11.54 16.07 13.14
C LYS A 149 11.07 17.53 13.18
N LYS A 150 10.37 18.00 12.13
CA LYS A 150 9.74 19.32 12.10
C LYS A 150 8.61 19.45 13.13
N ILE A 151 7.71 18.46 13.21
CA ILE A 151 6.61 18.45 14.18
C ILE A 151 7.16 18.44 15.62
N TYR A 152 8.13 17.57 15.91
CA TYR A 152 8.74 17.50 17.23
C TYR A 152 9.46 18.77 17.63
N ARG A 153 10.08 19.49 16.68
CA ARG A 153 10.65 20.82 16.95
C ARG A 153 9.57 21.81 17.40
N GLN A 154 8.39 21.80 16.77
CA GLN A 154 7.27 22.64 17.18
C GLN A 154 6.77 22.27 18.58
N TYR A 155 6.69 20.97 18.90
CA TYR A 155 6.32 20.50 20.24
C TYR A 155 7.33 20.97 21.29
N TYR A 156 8.62 20.90 20.97
CA TYR A 156 9.69 21.38 21.83
C TYR A 156 9.55 22.89 22.09
N GLU A 157 9.48 23.71 21.03
CA GLU A 157 9.38 25.17 21.13
C GLU A 157 8.15 25.59 21.95
N SER A 158 6.99 25.00 21.67
CA SER A 158 5.75 25.27 22.42
C SER A 158 5.87 24.87 23.88
N GLY A 159 6.41 23.68 24.17
CA GLY A 159 6.53 23.20 25.54
C GLY A 159 7.56 23.98 26.37
N ILE A 160 8.69 24.37 25.77
CA ILE A 160 9.68 25.26 26.42
C ILE A 160 9.05 26.60 26.77
N HIS A 161 8.30 27.22 25.85
CA HIS A 161 7.59 28.46 26.13
C HIS A 161 6.61 28.30 27.31
N THR A 162 5.88 27.19 27.37
CA THR A 162 4.98 26.88 28.50
C THR A 162 5.73 26.67 29.82
N LEU A 163 6.91 26.02 29.81
CA LEU A 163 7.76 25.87 30.99
C LEU A 163 8.31 27.21 31.49
N ASP A 164 8.83 28.03 30.58
CA ASP A 164 9.37 29.36 30.91
C ASP A 164 8.27 30.27 31.48
N ALA A 165 7.07 30.25 30.89
CA ALA A 165 5.90 30.99 31.41
C ALA A 165 5.44 30.49 32.79
N ALA A 166 5.76 29.26 33.16
CA ALA A 166 5.52 28.70 34.49
C ALA A 166 6.65 29.00 35.50
N GLY A 167 7.72 29.70 35.08
CA GLY A 167 8.88 29.97 35.92
C GLY A 167 9.79 28.76 36.13
N VAL A 168 9.68 27.73 35.31
CA VAL A 168 10.54 26.54 35.35
C VAL A 168 11.80 26.85 34.53
N HIS A 169 12.92 27.10 35.21
CA HIS A 169 14.18 27.40 34.53
C HIS A 169 14.66 26.25 33.63
N THR A 170 14.81 26.52 32.33
CA THR A 170 15.27 25.55 31.34
C THR A 170 16.79 25.65 31.14
N ALA A 171 17.50 24.52 31.24
CA ALA A 171 18.95 24.45 31.08
C ALA A 171 19.39 24.29 29.60
N PRO A 172 20.66 24.57 29.24
CA PRO A 172 21.22 24.20 27.94
C PRO A 172 21.16 22.67 27.73
N GLY A 173 21.01 22.22 26.48
CA GLY A 173 21.00 20.79 26.13
C GLY A 173 19.64 20.08 26.25
N LEU A 174 18.56 20.81 26.59
CA LEU A 174 17.22 20.23 26.68
C LEU A 174 16.71 19.59 25.39
N MET A 175 17.20 20.04 24.22
CA MET A 175 16.82 19.44 22.94
C MET A 175 17.26 17.97 22.86
N THR A 176 18.51 17.66 23.19
CA THR A 176 19.00 16.26 23.20
C THR A 176 18.17 15.39 24.14
N LEU A 177 17.86 15.91 25.32
CA LEU A 177 17.02 15.21 26.29
C LEU A 177 15.57 15.05 25.81
N PHE A 178 15.04 16.00 25.04
CA PHE A 178 13.71 15.90 24.42
C PHE A 178 13.68 14.85 23.29
N LEU A 179 14.70 14.82 22.43
CA LEU A 179 14.85 13.77 21.41
C LEU A 179 15.00 12.38 22.06
N TRP A 180 15.72 12.30 23.18
CA TRP A 180 15.82 11.10 24.00
C TRP A 180 14.44 10.68 24.53
N ALA A 181 13.68 11.60 25.12
CA ALA A 181 12.34 11.28 25.64
C ALA A 181 11.39 10.77 24.54
N ILE A 182 11.41 11.41 23.35
CA ILE A 182 10.67 10.92 22.17
C ILE A 182 11.11 9.49 21.83
N THR A 183 12.42 9.24 21.80
CA THR A 183 12.97 7.92 21.44
C THR A 183 12.55 6.86 22.46
N MET A 184 12.58 7.17 23.76
CA MET A 184 12.13 6.24 24.80
C MET A 184 10.64 5.91 24.64
N TYR A 185 9.78 6.89 24.42
CA TYR A 185 8.36 6.63 24.20
C TYR A 185 8.10 5.85 22.90
N THR A 186 8.69 6.26 21.79
CA THR A 186 8.44 5.63 20.49
C THR A 186 8.95 4.19 20.39
N SER A 187 10.03 3.86 21.10
CA SER A 187 10.64 2.52 21.08
C SER A 187 10.17 1.57 22.19
N ARG A 188 9.55 2.09 23.27
CA ARG A 188 9.26 1.28 24.49
C ARG A 188 7.83 1.37 25.00
N SER A 189 7.03 2.29 24.48
CA SER A 189 5.68 2.48 24.99
C SER A 189 4.66 1.51 24.40
N PHE A 190 3.59 1.34 25.14
CA PHE A 190 2.38 0.64 24.74
C PHE A 190 1.28 1.69 24.53
N SER A 191 0.41 1.48 23.53
CA SER A 191 -0.73 2.37 23.31
C SER A 191 -1.76 2.20 24.41
N SER A 192 -2.23 3.30 24.98
CA SER A 192 -3.34 3.35 25.94
C SER A 192 -4.59 2.64 25.43
N ARG A 193 -4.81 2.60 24.11
CA ARG A 193 -5.96 1.94 23.47
C ARG A 193 -5.88 0.42 23.59
N THR A 194 -4.68 -0.14 23.50
CA THR A 194 -4.45 -1.58 23.61
C THR A 194 -4.52 -2.04 25.06
N ILE A 195 -4.02 -1.23 25.98
CA ILE A 195 -3.82 -1.60 27.39
C ILE A 195 -4.90 -1.03 28.32
N ALA A 196 -5.96 -0.41 27.78
CA ALA A 196 -6.98 0.25 28.57
C ALA A 196 -7.56 -0.70 29.63
N PRO A 197 -7.72 -0.27 30.90
CA PRO A 197 -8.30 -1.10 31.94
C PRO A 197 -9.67 -1.66 31.54
N GLN A 198 -9.76 -2.98 31.38
CA GLN A 198 -11.00 -3.62 30.93
C GLN A 198 -12.16 -3.29 31.89
N ASN A 199 -13.30 -2.90 31.33
CA ASN A 199 -14.52 -2.55 32.08
C ASN A 199 -14.32 -1.47 33.15
N SER A 200 -13.28 -0.64 33.02
CA SER A 200 -12.99 0.45 33.96
C SER A 200 -12.74 1.75 33.22
N LYS A 201 -13.47 2.79 33.61
CA LYS A 201 -13.18 4.18 33.22
C LYS A 201 -12.03 4.80 34.02
N TYR A 202 -11.52 4.09 35.02
CA TYR A 202 -10.49 4.59 35.93
C TYR A 202 -9.12 4.06 35.53
N TRP A 203 -8.16 4.97 35.43
CA TRP A 203 -6.74 4.66 35.35
C TRP A 203 -6.09 4.81 36.73
N THR A 204 -5.32 3.81 37.15
CA THR A 204 -4.49 3.93 38.36
C THR A 204 -3.17 4.56 37.99
N THR A 205 -2.81 5.65 38.66
CA THR A 205 -1.52 6.33 38.52
C THR A 205 -0.85 6.50 39.88
N TYR A 206 0.39 6.96 39.86
CA TYR A 206 1.20 7.23 41.05
C TYR A 206 1.40 8.73 41.23
N LYS A 207 1.29 9.19 42.48
CA LYS A 207 1.83 10.49 42.88
C LYS A 207 2.70 10.41 44.13
N THR A 208 3.65 11.33 44.20
CA THR A 208 4.39 11.65 45.42
C THR A 208 3.70 12.85 46.09
N ASN A 209 3.28 12.72 47.33
CA ASN A 209 2.74 13.87 48.06
C ASN A 209 3.88 14.80 48.53
N PRO A 210 3.59 16.04 48.98
CA PRO A 210 4.62 16.98 49.43
C PRO A 210 5.47 16.48 50.62
N GLN A 211 5.01 15.48 51.37
CA GLN A 211 5.78 14.83 52.45
C GLN A 211 6.64 13.65 51.96
N GLY A 212 6.70 13.40 50.66
CA GLY A 212 7.44 12.28 50.06
C GLY A 212 6.76 10.91 50.21
N GLN A 213 5.50 10.87 50.67
CA GLN A 213 4.74 9.64 50.81
C GLN A 213 4.01 9.29 49.50
N ARG A 214 3.95 7.99 49.24
CA ARG A 214 3.44 7.40 48.02
C ARG A 214 1.94 7.22 48.09
N GLN A 215 1.23 7.62 47.04
CA GLN A 215 -0.23 7.42 46.95
C GLN A 215 -0.64 6.98 45.54
N THR A 216 -1.42 5.90 45.47
CA THR A 216 -2.12 5.50 44.25
C THR A 216 -3.32 6.42 44.05
N VAL A 217 -3.47 6.96 42.85
CA VAL A 217 -4.58 7.84 42.47
C VAL A 217 -5.39 7.18 41.37
N LEU A 218 -6.71 7.29 41.47
CA LEU A 218 -7.64 6.90 40.40
C LEU A 218 -7.98 8.14 39.58
N ILE A 219 -7.66 8.13 38.29
CA ILE A 219 -8.07 9.16 37.34
C ILE A 219 -9.31 8.67 36.60
N ASP A 220 -10.42 9.42 36.68
CA ASP A 220 -11.63 9.16 35.90
C ASP A 220 -11.48 9.70 34.48
N MET A 221 -11.48 8.81 33.49
CA MET A 221 -11.35 9.14 32.07
C MET A 221 -12.68 9.07 31.30
N ALA A 222 -13.83 8.85 31.96
CA ALA A 222 -15.12 8.69 31.25
C ALA A 222 -15.55 9.93 30.46
N HIS A 223 -15.08 11.12 30.85
CA HIS A 223 -15.41 12.39 30.19
C HIS A 223 -14.16 13.07 29.62
N ALA A 224 -13.06 12.33 29.48
CA ALA A 224 -11.86 12.87 28.86
C ALA A 224 -12.11 13.12 27.36
N PRO A 225 -11.57 14.22 26.78
CA PRO A 225 -11.61 14.43 25.33
C PRO A 225 -10.99 13.25 24.57
N ALA A 226 -11.44 13.00 23.34
CA ALA A 226 -10.92 11.89 22.53
C ALA A 226 -9.37 11.92 22.38
N ALA A 227 -8.79 13.11 22.27
CA ALA A 227 -7.34 13.28 22.19
C ALA A 227 -6.60 12.84 23.47
N ASP A 228 -7.25 12.85 24.64
CA ASP A 228 -6.68 12.43 25.93
C ASP A 228 -6.79 10.92 26.15
N LEU A 229 -7.55 10.22 25.32
CA LEU A 229 -7.72 8.77 25.43
C LEU A 229 -6.64 8.00 24.67
N ASP A 230 -5.95 8.65 23.72
CA ASP A 230 -4.88 8.06 22.91
C ASP A 230 -3.51 8.62 23.34
N PHE A 231 -2.76 7.80 24.06
CA PHE A 231 -1.47 8.19 24.61
C PHE A 231 -0.54 7.00 24.82
N SER A 232 0.75 7.29 24.88
CA SER A 232 1.80 6.31 25.11
C SER A 232 2.04 6.06 26.61
N VAL A 233 2.22 4.78 26.98
CA VAL A 233 2.47 4.35 28.35
C VAL A 233 3.72 3.50 28.43
N LEU A 234 4.67 3.88 29.29
CA LEU A 234 5.85 3.09 29.59
C LEU A 234 5.55 2.15 30.76
N PHE A 235 5.90 0.87 30.63
CA PHE A 235 5.81 -0.12 31.71
C PHE A 235 7.20 -0.57 32.15
N PRO A 236 7.76 0.03 33.22
CA PRO A 236 9.10 -0.26 33.68
C PRO A 236 9.43 -1.75 33.81
N GLY A 237 10.46 -2.17 33.08
CA GLY A 237 10.98 -3.54 33.11
C GLY A 237 10.19 -4.52 32.25
N GLN A 238 8.93 -4.23 31.90
CA GLN A 238 8.17 -5.04 30.94
C GLN A 238 8.55 -4.69 29.50
N ASP A 239 8.97 -3.45 29.26
CA ASP A 239 9.52 -2.94 28.01
C ASP A 239 10.97 -3.40 27.71
N ALA A 240 11.51 -4.30 28.54
CA ALA A 240 12.83 -4.91 28.33
C ALA A 240 12.79 -6.03 27.27
N ALA A 241 11.68 -6.74 27.09
CA ALA A 241 11.67 -7.87 26.16
C ALA A 241 11.80 -7.40 24.70
N ASN A 242 12.83 -7.88 24.00
CA ASN A 242 13.07 -7.57 22.59
C ASN A 242 12.02 -8.20 21.67
N HIS A 243 11.93 -7.67 20.45
CA HIS A 243 11.01 -8.16 19.43
C HIS A 243 11.53 -9.40 18.71
N ASN A 244 10.66 -10.40 18.54
CA ASN A 244 10.77 -11.40 17.51
C ASN A 244 9.39 -11.63 16.85
N ASN A 245 9.36 -11.70 15.52
CA ASN A 245 8.14 -11.96 14.74
C ASN A 245 7.54 -13.34 15.02
N ASP A 246 8.38 -14.33 15.31
CA ASP A 246 7.99 -15.72 15.55
C ASP A 246 7.63 -16.00 17.02
N ALA A 247 7.77 -15.00 17.91
CA ALA A 247 7.43 -15.18 19.31
C ALA A 247 5.91 -15.21 19.49
N HIS A 248 5.38 -16.32 20.00
CA HIS A 248 3.99 -16.41 20.41
C HIS A 248 3.86 -15.97 21.87
N VAL A 249 3.25 -14.80 22.07
CA VAL A 249 3.04 -14.21 23.39
C VAL A 249 1.62 -13.71 23.56
N ASP A 250 1.07 -13.86 24.75
CA ASP A 250 -0.22 -13.30 25.12
C ASP A 250 -0.02 -12.07 26.00
N TRP A 251 -0.70 -10.99 25.63
CA TRP A 251 -0.84 -9.80 26.47
C TRP A 251 -2.19 -9.86 27.18
N THR A 252 -2.18 -9.87 28.50
CA THR A 252 -3.41 -9.83 29.31
C THR A 252 -3.50 -8.53 30.09
N PHE A 253 -4.70 -7.96 30.10
CA PHE A 253 -5.01 -6.69 30.75
C PHE A 253 -6.03 -6.91 31.86
N ASP A 254 -5.55 -7.49 32.97
CA ASP A 254 -6.37 -7.65 34.16
C ASP A 254 -6.67 -6.27 34.78
N PRO A 255 -7.76 -6.13 35.57
CA PRO A 255 -8.05 -4.89 36.27
C PRO A 255 -6.84 -4.35 37.04
N GLY A 256 -6.26 -3.25 36.55
CA GLY A 256 -5.10 -2.61 37.16
C GLY A 256 -3.75 -3.30 36.92
N ARG A 257 -3.62 -4.30 36.02
CA ARG A 257 -2.33 -4.93 35.68
C ARG A 257 -2.19 -5.26 34.19
N PHE A 258 -0.96 -5.19 33.68
CA PHE A 258 -0.59 -5.67 32.36
C PHE A 258 0.37 -6.86 32.53
N SER A 259 0.05 -8.01 31.93
CA SER A 259 0.87 -9.22 32.00
C SER A 259 1.25 -9.73 30.62
N ILE A 260 2.42 -10.36 30.53
CA ILE A 260 2.88 -11.08 29.32
C ILE A 260 3.08 -12.54 29.70
N ALA A 261 2.55 -13.44 28.86
CA ALA A 261 2.82 -14.87 28.90
C ALA A 261 3.48 -15.32 27.60
N VAL A 262 4.37 -16.31 27.69
CA VAL A 262 4.94 -16.98 26.51
C VAL A 262 4.13 -18.22 26.20
N ASN A 263 3.87 -18.47 24.92
CA ASN A 263 3.15 -19.65 24.44
C ASN A 263 4.07 -20.73 23.88
N ASP A 264 5.34 -20.40 23.68
CA ASP A 264 6.38 -21.34 23.29
C ASP A 264 7.20 -21.81 24.49
N GLN A 265 7.88 -22.93 24.32
CA GLN A 265 8.92 -23.35 25.25
C GLN A 265 10.16 -22.47 25.06
N VAL A 266 10.68 -21.91 26.15
CA VAL A 266 11.95 -21.16 26.12
C VAL A 266 13.01 -21.98 26.85
N GLU A 267 14.10 -22.31 26.16
CA GLU A 267 15.19 -23.10 26.72
C GLU A 267 15.98 -22.33 27.78
N ALA A 268 16.61 -23.06 28.70
CA ALA A 268 17.49 -22.47 29.71
C ALA A 268 18.61 -21.66 29.01
N GLY A 269 18.88 -20.46 29.52
CA GLY A 269 19.86 -19.57 28.91
C GLY A 269 19.44 -18.93 27.59
N ALA A 270 18.23 -19.15 27.05
CA ALA A 270 17.77 -18.45 25.85
C ALA A 270 17.18 -17.06 26.17
N GLU A 271 17.23 -16.15 25.20
CA GLU A 271 16.50 -14.88 25.29
C GLU A 271 14.98 -15.13 25.26
N VAL A 272 14.25 -14.34 26.05
CA VAL A 272 12.79 -14.37 26.12
C VAL A 272 12.25 -13.17 25.36
N PHE A 273 11.72 -13.44 24.16
CA PHE A 273 11.22 -12.39 23.26
C PHE A 273 9.76 -12.02 23.56
N ASN A 274 9.42 -10.79 23.21
CA ASN A 274 8.06 -10.30 23.01
C ASN A 274 7.77 -10.17 21.51
N ASN A 275 6.52 -9.95 21.15
CA ASN A 275 6.11 -9.66 19.79
C ASN A 275 5.47 -8.27 19.76
N TYR A 276 6.07 -7.32 19.04
CA TYR A 276 5.59 -5.94 18.95
C TYR A 276 4.44 -5.80 17.93
N GLY A 277 4.03 -6.91 17.33
CA GLY A 277 3.07 -6.98 16.22
C GLY A 277 3.77 -7.14 14.88
N ALA A 278 2.97 -7.38 13.84
CA ALA A 278 3.40 -7.53 12.45
C ALA A 278 3.86 -6.19 11.84
N LYS A 279 5.00 -5.67 12.32
CA LYS A 279 5.55 -4.36 11.94
C LYS A 279 6.42 -4.44 10.70
N SER A 280 6.21 -3.53 9.76
CA SER A 280 7.10 -3.36 8.61
C SER A 280 8.41 -2.66 9.00
N ASN A 281 9.44 -2.72 8.13
CA ASN A 281 10.75 -2.15 8.48
C ASN A 281 10.74 -0.62 8.56
N ASP A 282 9.82 0.07 7.88
CA ASP A 282 9.62 1.52 8.10
C ASP A 282 9.12 1.83 9.51
N GLU A 283 8.18 1.03 10.05
CA GLU A 283 7.70 1.18 11.42
C GLU A 283 8.80 0.86 12.45
N LEU A 284 9.54 -0.22 12.23
CA LEU A 284 10.65 -0.63 13.10
C LEU A 284 11.77 0.41 13.10
N LEU A 285 12.17 0.92 11.92
CA LEU A 285 13.25 1.90 11.82
C LEU A 285 12.84 3.24 12.41
N LEU A 286 11.65 3.74 12.08
CA LEU A 286 11.16 5.03 12.57
C LEU A 286 10.85 5.02 14.07
N GLY A 287 10.33 3.93 14.61
CA GLY A 287 9.90 3.82 16.01
C GLY A 287 10.97 3.27 16.95
N TYR A 288 11.72 2.26 16.51
CA TYR A 288 12.62 1.46 17.36
C TYR A 288 14.09 1.57 16.96
N GLY A 289 14.39 2.03 15.75
CA GLY A 289 15.76 2.26 15.29
C GLY A 289 16.47 0.99 14.84
N PHE A 290 15.73 -0.05 14.45
CA PHE A 290 16.28 -1.25 13.85
C PHE A 290 15.42 -1.73 12.67
N CYS A 291 15.97 -2.62 11.86
CA CYS A 291 15.27 -3.34 10.79
C CYS A 291 15.53 -4.83 10.95
N VAL A 292 14.57 -5.65 10.53
CA VAL A 292 14.70 -7.11 10.46
C VAL A 292 15.02 -7.48 9.02
N ALA A 293 16.09 -8.25 8.82
CA ALA A 293 16.42 -8.82 7.51
C ALA A 293 15.33 -9.82 7.09
N ASP A 294 14.97 -9.82 5.81
CA ASP A 294 13.92 -10.69 5.26
C ASP A 294 12.59 -10.64 6.05
N ASN A 295 12.23 -9.46 6.56
CA ASN A 295 11.01 -9.28 7.36
C ASN A 295 9.74 -9.63 6.54
N PRO A 296 8.96 -10.65 6.93
CA PRO A 296 7.77 -11.10 6.19
C PRO A 296 6.62 -10.07 6.21
N TYR A 297 6.69 -9.09 7.11
CA TYR A 297 5.69 -8.03 7.23
C TYR A 297 6.12 -6.73 6.55
N ASP A 298 7.29 -6.71 5.90
CA ASP A 298 7.76 -5.53 5.17
C ASP A 298 6.91 -5.25 3.92
N GLY A 299 6.92 -3.99 3.50
CA GLY A 299 6.14 -3.54 2.37
C GLY A 299 6.55 -2.16 1.88
N VAL A 300 6.07 -1.82 0.68
CA VAL A 300 6.21 -0.49 0.10
C VAL A 300 4.85 0.19 0.09
N LEU A 301 4.82 1.49 0.36
CA LEU A 301 3.59 2.27 0.31
C LEU A 301 3.33 2.76 -1.12
N LEU A 302 2.08 2.61 -1.59
CA LEU A 302 1.55 3.20 -2.82
C LEU A 302 0.35 4.07 -2.47
N THR A 303 0.46 5.37 -2.72
CA THR A 303 -0.61 6.35 -2.50
C THR A 303 -1.29 6.67 -3.81
N LEU A 304 -2.62 6.52 -3.87
CA LEU A 304 -3.39 6.93 -5.04
C LEU A 304 -3.62 8.44 -5.03
N LYS A 305 -3.41 9.06 -6.19
CA LYS A 305 -3.79 10.45 -6.45
C LYS A 305 -5.32 10.58 -6.46
N PRO A 306 -5.86 11.79 -6.19
CA PRO A 306 -7.30 12.01 -6.25
C PRO A 306 -7.85 11.62 -7.63
N PRO A 307 -8.92 10.80 -7.70
CA PRO A 307 -9.60 10.52 -8.97
C PRO A 307 -10.36 11.75 -9.47
N PRO A 308 -10.93 11.74 -10.69
CA PRO A 308 -11.79 12.82 -11.19
C PRO A 308 -12.90 13.21 -10.21
N ARG A 309 -13.28 14.50 -10.17
CA ARG A 309 -14.20 15.04 -9.14
C ARG A 309 -15.60 14.42 -9.21
N GLU A 310 -16.02 14.06 -10.42
CA GLU A 310 -17.27 13.39 -10.70
C GLU A 310 -17.27 12.00 -10.04
N LEU A 311 -16.20 11.22 -10.25
CA LEU A 311 -16.03 9.91 -9.62
C LEU A 311 -15.92 10.01 -8.09
N GLN A 312 -15.26 11.05 -7.56
CA GLN A 312 -15.19 11.27 -6.11
C GLN A 312 -16.58 11.41 -5.47
N THR A 313 -17.59 11.92 -6.20
CA THR A 313 -18.95 12.06 -5.69
C THR A 313 -19.59 10.70 -5.41
N ASP A 314 -19.39 9.74 -6.32
CA ASP A 314 -19.90 8.37 -6.16
C ASP A 314 -19.08 7.60 -5.11
N LEU A 315 -17.75 7.72 -5.16
CA LEU A 315 -16.87 7.09 -4.16
C LEU A 315 -17.17 7.54 -2.75
N ARG A 316 -17.52 8.81 -2.52
CA ARG A 316 -17.87 9.29 -1.18
C ARG A 316 -19.13 8.62 -0.62
N ARG A 317 -20.05 8.18 -1.48
CA ARG A 317 -21.29 7.50 -1.07
C ARG A 317 -21.02 6.07 -0.59
N VAL A 318 -20.14 5.35 -1.28
CA VAL A 318 -19.84 3.94 -0.98
C VAL A 318 -18.66 3.75 -0.03
N HIS A 319 -17.67 4.65 -0.13
CA HIS A 319 -16.39 4.60 0.58
C HIS A 319 -16.04 5.96 1.21
N PRO A 320 -16.83 6.45 2.18
CA PRO A 320 -16.58 7.75 2.82
C PRO A 320 -15.24 7.80 3.56
N GLY A 321 -14.62 6.65 3.88
CA GLY A 321 -13.33 6.56 4.56
C GLY A 321 -12.16 7.15 3.78
N TYR A 322 -12.24 7.28 2.45
CA TYR A 322 -11.21 7.91 1.64
C TYR A 322 -11.28 9.45 1.60
N PHE A 323 -12.16 10.05 2.40
CA PHE A 323 -12.40 11.49 2.39
C PHE A 323 -12.24 12.09 3.78
N GLU A 324 -11.73 13.31 3.85
CA GLU A 324 -11.76 14.09 5.08
C GLU A 324 -13.18 14.53 5.43
N ALA A 325 -13.40 15.03 6.65
CA ALA A 325 -14.69 15.56 7.07
C ALA A 325 -15.20 16.71 6.17
N GLY A 326 -14.29 17.45 5.52
CA GLY A 326 -14.61 18.48 4.53
C GLY A 326 -15.00 17.94 3.14
N GLY A 327 -14.86 16.63 2.91
CA GLY A 327 -15.14 15.97 1.64
C GLY A 327 -13.94 15.89 0.69
N ASP A 328 -12.78 16.44 1.04
CA ASP A 328 -11.59 16.36 0.20
C ASP A 328 -10.97 14.95 0.22
N TRP A 329 -10.34 14.56 -0.89
CA TRP A 329 -9.65 13.27 -1.01
C TRP A 329 -8.53 13.15 0.04
N ASN A 330 -8.59 12.10 0.84
CA ASN A 330 -7.61 11.82 1.86
C ASN A 330 -6.56 10.82 1.32
N GLY A 331 -5.41 11.34 0.90
CA GLY A 331 -4.31 10.53 0.39
C GLY A 331 -3.72 9.56 1.42
N GLU A 332 -3.77 9.89 2.72
CA GLU A 332 -3.29 8.97 3.77
C GLU A 332 -4.19 7.73 3.87
N GLN A 333 -5.52 7.91 3.77
CA GLN A 333 -6.47 6.79 3.75
C GLN A 333 -6.43 6.02 2.42
N ALA A 334 -6.06 6.66 1.32
CA ALA A 334 -5.84 6.04 0.02
C ALA A 334 -4.38 5.59 -0.21
N THR A 335 -3.70 5.17 0.87
CA THR A 335 -2.34 4.60 0.82
C THR A 335 -2.37 3.11 1.14
N PHE A 336 -1.82 2.31 0.22
CA PHE A 336 -1.85 0.86 0.26
C PHE A 336 -0.45 0.29 0.47
N ARG A 337 -0.32 -0.67 1.39
CA ARG A 337 0.93 -1.40 1.60
C ARG A 337 0.99 -2.60 0.67
N LEU A 338 1.97 -2.60 -0.23
CA LEU A 338 2.25 -3.70 -1.14
C LEU A 338 3.40 -4.54 -0.57
N ARG A 339 3.22 -5.86 -0.54
CA ARG A 339 4.21 -6.79 -0.01
C ARG A 339 4.93 -7.54 -1.12
N ARG A 340 6.05 -8.16 -0.78
CA ARG A 340 6.75 -9.05 -1.71
C ARG A 340 5.82 -10.21 -2.11
N PRO A 341 5.59 -10.44 -3.41
CA PRO A 341 4.81 -11.59 -3.86
C PRO A 341 5.48 -12.91 -3.52
N THR A 342 4.68 -13.91 -3.22
CA THR A 342 5.14 -15.26 -2.89
C THR A 342 5.51 -15.99 -4.19
N THR A 343 6.76 -16.46 -4.28
CA THR A 343 7.24 -17.20 -5.45
C THR A 343 7.06 -18.71 -5.23
N LEU A 344 5.99 -19.28 -5.79
CA LEU A 344 5.73 -20.72 -5.76
C LEU A 344 5.85 -21.32 -7.17
N PRO A 345 6.54 -22.47 -7.35
CA PRO A 345 6.63 -23.15 -8.64
C PRO A 345 5.24 -23.50 -9.20
N GLY A 346 5.03 -23.27 -10.49
CA GLY A 346 3.79 -23.65 -11.20
C GLY A 346 2.59 -22.73 -11.00
N ARG A 347 2.76 -21.59 -10.31
CA ARG A 347 1.69 -20.61 -10.12
C ARG A 347 1.40 -19.86 -11.44
N GLN A 348 0.13 -19.64 -11.74
CA GLN A 348 -0.27 -18.85 -12.91
C GLN A 348 0.17 -17.38 -12.75
N PRO A 349 0.59 -16.70 -13.83
CA PRO A 349 1.07 -15.32 -13.77
C PRO A 349 0.07 -14.31 -13.19
N ASP A 350 -1.23 -14.54 -13.36
CA ASP A 350 -2.30 -13.68 -12.86
C ASP A 350 -2.54 -13.79 -11.36
N HIS A 351 -1.94 -14.78 -10.68
CA HIS A 351 -2.15 -14.94 -9.25
C HIS A 351 -1.69 -13.73 -8.41
N ILE A 352 -0.78 -12.91 -8.93
CA ILE A 352 -0.32 -11.67 -8.29
C ILE A 352 -1.49 -10.78 -7.82
N PHE A 353 -2.62 -10.77 -8.53
CA PHE A 353 -3.78 -9.95 -8.15
C PHE A 353 -4.44 -10.40 -6.83
N HIS A 354 -4.32 -11.67 -6.43
CA HIS A 354 -4.79 -12.13 -5.11
C HIS A 354 -3.86 -11.73 -3.96
N GLU A 355 -2.62 -11.32 -4.26
CA GLU A 355 -1.64 -10.88 -3.25
C GLU A 355 -1.60 -9.35 -3.10
N LEU A 356 -2.21 -8.61 -4.04
CA LEU A 356 -2.35 -7.18 -3.99
C LEU A 356 -3.53 -6.76 -3.08
N PRO A 357 -3.49 -5.59 -2.43
CA PRO A 357 -4.60 -5.10 -1.62
C PRO A 357 -5.87 -4.96 -2.47
N GLU A 358 -6.94 -5.68 -2.12
CA GLU A 358 -8.22 -5.61 -2.82
C GLU A 358 -8.79 -4.18 -2.94
N PRO A 359 -8.72 -3.32 -1.90
CA PRO A 359 -9.22 -1.94 -2.04
C PRO A 359 -8.43 -1.09 -3.06
N LEU A 360 -7.15 -1.40 -3.30
CA LEU A 360 -6.37 -0.76 -4.38
C LEU A 360 -6.92 -1.19 -5.75
N LEU A 361 -7.17 -2.48 -5.93
CA LEU A 361 -7.71 -3.03 -7.18
C LEU A 361 -9.11 -2.49 -7.46
N GLU A 362 -9.94 -2.37 -6.43
CA GLU A 362 -11.28 -1.80 -6.53
C GLU A 362 -11.24 -0.32 -6.99
N LEU A 363 -10.40 0.52 -6.37
CA LEU A 363 -10.28 1.92 -6.78
C LEU A 363 -9.74 2.06 -8.21
N LEU A 364 -8.77 1.23 -8.61
CA LEU A 364 -8.26 1.21 -9.98
C LEU A 364 -9.33 0.75 -10.98
N LEU A 365 -10.16 -0.23 -10.62
CA LEU A 365 -11.32 -0.64 -11.41
C LEU A 365 -12.29 0.54 -11.62
N TYR A 366 -12.66 1.26 -10.56
CA TYR A 366 -13.55 2.42 -10.67
C TYR A 366 -12.97 3.55 -11.52
N ILE A 367 -11.67 3.83 -11.37
CA ILE A 367 -10.96 4.83 -12.18
C ILE A 367 -11.01 4.42 -13.66
N LEU A 368 -10.63 3.17 -13.99
CA LEU A 368 -10.62 2.70 -15.37
C LEU A 368 -12.03 2.63 -15.98
N ARG A 369 -13.06 2.24 -15.21
CA ARG A 369 -14.45 2.28 -15.68
C ARG A 369 -14.89 3.71 -16.01
N TYR A 370 -14.58 4.66 -15.14
CA TYR A 370 -14.89 6.07 -15.37
C TYR A 370 -14.17 6.62 -16.60
N GLU A 371 -12.87 6.33 -16.74
CA GLU A 371 -12.09 6.73 -17.93
C GLU A 371 -12.67 6.16 -19.23
N ARG A 372 -13.26 4.97 -19.17
CA ARG A 372 -13.96 4.31 -20.29
C ARG A 372 -15.39 4.80 -20.52
N GLY A 373 -15.83 5.85 -19.81
CA GLY A 373 -17.17 6.42 -19.95
C GLY A 373 -18.29 5.54 -19.41
N MET A 374 -17.97 4.53 -18.59
CA MET A 374 -18.96 3.61 -18.03
C MET A 374 -19.66 4.25 -16.81
N PRO A 375 -20.96 3.99 -16.62
CA PRO A 375 -21.65 4.42 -15.41
C PRO A 375 -21.02 3.77 -14.17
N PHE A 376 -21.03 4.53 -13.06
CA PHE A 376 -20.58 4.01 -11.78
C PHE A 376 -21.44 2.81 -11.37
N GLN A 377 -20.76 1.74 -10.96
CA GLN A 377 -21.37 0.53 -10.45
C GLN A 377 -20.54 0.06 -9.27
N PHE A 378 -21.18 -0.12 -8.12
CA PHE A 378 -20.54 -0.70 -6.94
C PHE A 378 -20.39 -2.22 -7.09
N TYR A 379 -19.23 -2.75 -6.72
CA TYR A 379 -18.96 -4.19 -6.71
C TYR A 379 -18.75 -4.66 -5.27
N GLU A 380 -19.58 -5.60 -4.81
CA GLU A 380 -19.45 -6.19 -3.47
C GLU A 380 -18.20 -7.06 -3.34
N LEU A 381 -17.83 -7.76 -4.42
CA LEU A 381 -16.67 -8.66 -4.50
C LEU A 381 -15.77 -8.24 -5.67
N PRO A 382 -15.05 -7.11 -5.56
CA PRO A 382 -14.28 -6.55 -6.66
C PRO A 382 -13.14 -7.46 -7.10
N LEU A 383 -12.48 -8.19 -6.19
CA LEU A 383 -11.44 -9.14 -6.56
C LEU A 383 -11.99 -10.31 -7.38
N GLU A 384 -13.11 -10.91 -6.97
CA GLU A 384 -13.78 -11.99 -7.72
C GLU A 384 -14.22 -11.50 -9.09
N TYR A 385 -14.79 -10.30 -9.17
CA TYR A 385 -15.11 -9.69 -10.47
C TYR A 385 -13.85 -9.57 -11.35
N LEU A 386 -12.74 -9.06 -10.82
CA LEU A 386 -11.51 -8.90 -11.60
C LEU A 386 -10.83 -10.21 -12.02
N THR A 387 -11.01 -11.30 -11.26
CA THR A 387 -10.26 -12.55 -11.46
C THR A 387 -11.08 -13.67 -12.10
N ASP A 388 -12.37 -13.77 -11.78
CA ASP A 388 -13.24 -14.87 -12.20
C ASP A 388 -14.29 -14.43 -13.25
N ASN A 389 -14.66 -13.13 -13.27
CA ASN A 389 -15.61 -12.62 -14.27
C ASN A 389 -14.94 -12.26 -15.60
N VAL A 390 -15.50 -12.75 -16.70
CA VAL A 390 -15.05 -12.50 -18.08
C VAL A 390 -14.88 -11.00 -18.38
N ASN A 391 -15.80 -10.14 -17.95
CA ASN A 391 -15.71 -8.69 -18.18
C ASN A 391 -14.70 -8.04 -17.24
N GLY A 392 -14.63 -8.47 -15.98
CA GLY A 392 -13.68 -7.91 -15.02
C GLY A 392 -12.22 -8.23 -15.33
N ARG A 393 -11.93 -9.42 -15.88
CA ARG A 393 -10.57 -9.80 -16.32
C ARG A 393 -10.01 -8.87 -17.40
N ARG A 394 -10.85 -8.15 -18.14
CA ARG A 394 -10.42 -7.16 -19.15
C ARG A 394 -9.67 -5.97 -18.56
N TYR A 395 -9.86 -5.67 -17.28
CA TYR A 395 -9.19 -4.54 -16.62
C TYR A 395 -7.78 -4.90 -16.14
N LEU A 396 -7.48 -6.19 -15.93
CA LEU A 396 -6.22 -6.64 -15.34
C LEU A 396 -4.95 -6.13 -16.05
N PRO A 397 -4.85 -6.13 -17.39
CA PRO A 397 -3.65 -5.63 -18.05
C PRO A 397 -3.42 -4.13 -17.79
N GLN A 398 -4.49 -3.32 -17.79
CA GLN A 398 -4.39 -1.89 -17.52
C GLN A 398 -4.15 -1.59 -16.02
N ILE A 399 -4.71 -2.39 -15.12
CA ILE A 399 -4.41 -2.34 -13.68
C ILE A 399 -2.92 -2.65 -13.44
N ALA A 400 -2.41 -3.72 -14.06
CA ALA A 400 -0.99 -4.07 -13.99
C ALA A 400 -0.11 -2.93 -14.50
N ARG A 401 -0.47 -2.34 -15.65
CA ARG A 401 0.24 -1.17 -16.21
C ARG A 401 0.23 0.01 -15.23
N ALA A 402 -0.91 0.36 -14.66
CA ALA A 402 -1.06 1.49 -13.74
C ALA A 402 -0.20 1.32 -12.47
N ILE A 403 -0.18 0.11 -11.89
CA ILE A 403 0.66 -0.19 -10.73
C ILE A 403 2.14 -0.12 -11.11
N VAL A 404 2.55 -0.74 -12.23
CA VAL A 404 3.96 -0.69 -12.70
C VAL A 404 4.41 0.75 -12.96
N GLN A 405 3.58 1.57 -13.60
CA GLN A 405 3.86 2.99 -13.85
C GLN A 405 3.98 3.81 -12.56
N SER A 406 3.28 3.40 -11.49
CA SER A 406 3.38 4.05 -10.18
C SER A 406 4.64 3.62 -9.41
N LEU A 407 5.04 2.35 -9.53
CA LEU A 407 6.17 1.79 -8.78
C LEU A 407 7.53 1.98 -9.46
N ALA A 408 7.59 1.95 -10.79
CA ALA A 408 8.85 2.04 -11.53
C ALA A 408 9.65 3.33 -11.26
N PRO A 409 9.03 4.54 -11.20
CA PRO A 409 9.76 5.75 -10.83
C PRO A 409 10.35 5.69 -9.42
N LYS A 410 9.63 5.08 -8.47
CA LYS A 410 10.09 4.89 -7.09
C LYS A 410 11.33 3.98 -7.05
N LEU A 411 11.31 2.89 -7.81
CA LEU A 411 12.46 2.01 -7.96
C LEU A 411 13.66 2.74 -8.59
N SER A 412 13.45 3.46 -9.70
CA SER A 412 14.50 4.24 -10.36
C SER A 412 15.14 5.27 -9.43
N ILE A 413 14.34 5.96 -8.61
CA ILE A 413 14.86 6.90 -7.61
C ILE A 413 15.77 6.18 -6.62
N LEU A 414 15.39 5.00 -6.13
CA LEU A 414 16.21 4.24 -5.18
C LEU A 414 17.50 3.70 -5.82
N GLU A 415 17.45 3.24 -7.06
CA GLU A 415 18.61 2.70 -7.78
C GLU A 415 19.58 3.80 -8.24
N ALA A 416 19.10 5.02 -8.49
CA ALA A 416 19.92 6.14 -8.96
C ALA A 416 20.76 6.81 -7.86
N VAL A 417 20.49 6.54 -6.58
CA VAL A 417 21.29 7.12 -5.48
C VAL A 417 22.67 6.50 -5.49
N ASP A 418 23.69 7.35 -5.71
CA ASP A 418 25.09 6.98 -5.55
C ASP A 418 25.43 6.74 -4.07
N LEU A 419 25.43 5.48 -3.66
CA LEU A 419 25.80 5.06 -2.31
C LEU A 419 27.31 4.84 -2.20
N PRO A 420 27.92 5.07 -1.02
CA PRO A 420 29.31 4.70 -0.79
C PRO A 420 29.56 3.23 -1.13
N THR A 421 30.66 2.94 -1.83
CA THR A 421 31.07 1.56 -2.16
C THR A 421 31.54 0.76 -0.95
N GLN A 422 31.80 1.43 0.17
CA GLN A 422 32.19 0.82 1.44
C GLN A 422 30.97 0.28 2.19
N LEU A 423 31.16 -0.81 2.93
CA LEU A 423 30.12 -1.38 3.78
C LEU A 423 29.65 -0.38 4.87
N PRO A 424 28.43 -0.55 5.40
CA PRO A 424 27.96 0.24 6.53
C PRO A 424 28.97 0.31 7.69
N HIS A 425 29.25 1.51 8.19
CA HIS A 425 30.26 1.73 9.23
C HIS A 425 29.68 1.80 10.64
N ASN A 426 28.36 1.93 10.78
CA ASN A 426 27.66 2.04 12.06
C ASN A 426 26.25 1.39 11.99
N LYS A 427 25.57 1.28 13.14
CA LYS A 427 24.22 0.67 13.24
C LYS A 427 23.17 1.43 12.42
N LYS A 428 23.24 2.77 12.36
CA LYS A 428 22.35 3.63 11.56
C LYS A 428 22.40 3.26 10.07
N GLN A 429 23.61 3.20 9.50
CA GLN A 429 23.84 2.84 8.11
C GLN A 429 23.42 1.38 7.83
N TYR A 430 23.69 0.47 8.76
CA TYR A 430 23.32 -0.94 8.62
C TYR A 430 21.80 -1.12 8.51
N TYR A 431 21.02 -0.51 9.41
CA TYR A 431 19.57 -0.61 9.37
C TYR A 431 18.94 0.19 8.23
N ALA A 432 19.49 1.36 7.90
CA ALA A 432 19.08 2.12 6.72
C ALA A 432 19.29 1.34 5.42
N LYS A 433 20.44 0.65 5.30
CA LYS A 433 20.72 -0.26 4.17
C LYS A 433 19.73 -1.42 4.13
N THR A 434 19.51 -2.09 5.27
CA THR A 434 18.58 -3.23 5.37
C THR A 434 17.18 -2.83 4.90
N TYR A 435 16.69 -1.66 5.34
CA TYR A 435 15.41 -1.12 4.88
C TYR A 435 15.43 -0.84 3.37
N ARG A 436 16.44 -0.10 2.87
CA ARG A 436 16.56 0.25 1.45
C ARG A 436 16.55 -0.98 0.54
N ASP A 437 17.37 -1.97 0.85
CA ASP A 437 17.47 -3.21 0.07
C ASP A 437 16.13 -3.96 0.06
N GLY A 438 15.44 -4.02 1.21
CA GLY A 438 14.10 -4.58 1.31
C GLY A 438 13.10 -3.87 0.41
N GLN A 439 13.09 -2.53 0.41
CA GLN A 439 12.21 -1.74 -0.47
C GLN A 439 12.49 -2.00 -1.96
N ILE A 440 13.76 -2.03 -2.37
CA ILE A 440 14.17 -2.33 -3.76
C ILE A 440 13.68 -3.73 -4.15
N LEU A 441 13.93 -4.73 -3.30
CA LEU A 441 13.55 -6.11 -3.56
C LEU A 441 12.03 -6.28 -3.70
N ILE A 442 11.25 -5.63 -2.84
CA ILE A 442 9.78 -5.65 -2.90
C ILE A 442 9.30 -5.00 -4.20
N LEU A 443 9.79 -3.80 -4.53
CA LEU A 443 9.42 -3.08 -5.74
C LEU A 443 9.74 -3.89 -7.01
N GLN A 444 10.96 -4.42 -7.11
CA GLN A 444 11.39 -5.27 -8.22
C GLN A 444 10.49 -6.51 -8.33
N SER A 445 10.25 -7.22 -7.23
CA SER A 445 9.44 -8.45 -7.24
C SER A 445 8.00 -8.20 -7.71
N ILE A 446 7.37 -7.09 -7.29
CA ILE A 446 6.00 -6.74 -7.72
C ILE A 446 6.00 -6.35 -9.21
N ILE A 447 6.94 -5.49 -9.63
CA ILE A 447 7.04 -5.04 -11.01
C ILE A 447 7.28 -6.24 -11.94
N ASP A 448 8.16 -7.15 -11.56
CA ASP A 448 8.49 -8.34 -12.35
C ASP A 448 7.31 -9.31 -12.40
N ALA A 449 6.57 -9.51 -11.30
CA ALA A 449 5.36 -10.34 -11.30
C ALA A 449 4.27 -9.78 -12.23
N LEU A 450 4.01 -8.47 -12.15
CA LEU A 450 3.03 -7.79 -13.02
C LEU A 450 3.47 -7.79 -14.49
N ARG A 451 4.77 -7.64 -14.77
CA ARG A 451 5.33 -7.76 -16.13
C ARG A 451 5.30 -9.20 -16.63
N ALA A 452 5.49 -10.19 -15.77
CA ALA A 452 5.36 -11.60 -16.12
C ALA A 452 3.91 -11.92 -16.51
N PHE A 453 2.94 -11.38 -15.78
CA PHE A 453 1.52 -11.44 -16.17
C PHE A 453 1.29 -10.83 -17.55
N THR A 454 1.68 -9.58 -17.79
CA THR A 454 1.44 -8.96 -19.11
C THR A 454 2.19 -9.66 -20.24
N ARG A 455 3.42 -10.15 -20.01
CA ARG A 455 4.17 -10.96 -20.98
C ARG A 455 3.50 -12.30 -21.28
N SER A 456 2.83 -12.92 -20.30
CA SER A 456 2.11 -14.19 -20.52
C SER A 456 0.93 -14.06 -21.49
N LEU A 457 0.46 -12.83 -21.71
CA LEU A 457 -0.56 -12.51 -22.70
C LEU A 457 0.02 -12.34 -24.12
N ILE A 458 1.34 -12.27 -24.28
CA ILE A 458 1.99 -12.29 -25.60
C ILE A 458 2.04 -13.75 -26.07
N LYS A 459 1.17 -14.10 -27.01
CA LYS A 459 1.04 -15.44 -27.57
C LYS A 459 1.14 -15.39 -29.09
N SER A 460 1.16 -16.56 -29.73
CA SER A 460 1.00 -16.64 -31.19
C SER A 460 -0.37 -16.06 -31.58
N PRO A 461 -0.49 -15.31 -32.69
CA PRO A 461 -1.76 -14.70 -33.10
C PRO A 461 -2.96 -15.67 -33.21
N LEU A 462 -2.67 -16.95 -33.47
CA LEU A 462 -3.67 -18.01 -33.61
C LEU A 462 -3.95 -18.78 -32.31
N ALA A 463 -3.30 -18.42 -31.19
CA ALA A 463 -3.53 -19.05 -29.91
C ALA A 463 -4.96 -18.78 -29.37
N THR A 464 -5.42 -19.68 -28.50
CA THR A 464 -6.70 -19.52 -27.78
C THR A 464 -6.55 -18.66 -26.52
N GLY A 465 -7.69 -18.17 -26.04
CA GLY A 465 -7.77 -17.31 -24.86
C GLY A 465 -7.33 -15.87 -25.10
N SER A 466 -7.35 -15.10 -24.01
CA SER A 466 -6.99 -13.68 -24.04
C SER A 466 -5.51 -13.47 -24.35
N GLN A 467 -5.19 -12.44 -25.14
CA GLN A 467 -3.84 -12.17 -25.62
C GLN A 467 -3.64 -10.71 -26.06
N PHE A 468 -2.38 -10.32 -26.18
CA PHE A 468 -1.95 -9.10 -26.85
C PHE A 468 -1.61 -9.40 -28.31
N LEU A 469 -2.14 -8.61 -29.23
CA LEU A 469 -1.86 -8.70 -30.66
C LEU A 469 -1.24 -7.41 -31.18
N THR A 470 -0.20 -7.53 -32.00
CA THR A 470 0.28 -6.43 -32.85
C THR A 470 -0.68 -6.23 -34.04
N LEU A 471 -0.45 -5.20 -34.85
CA LEU A 471 -1.29 -4.93 -36.03
C LEU A 471 -1.26 -6.13 -36.99
N GLU A 472 -0.07 -6.63 -37.31
CA GLU A 472 0.12 -7.83 -38.12
C GLU A 472 -0.53 -9.06 -37.47
N GLY A 473 -0.40 -9.22 -36.15
CA GLY A 473 -1.03 -10.33 -35.43
C GLY A 473 -2.56 -10.30 -35.50
N LEU A 474 -3.16 -9.11 -35.42
CA LEU A 474 -4.62 -8.96 -35.57
C LEU A 474 -5.07 -9.27 -37.02
N ILE A 475 -4.32 -8.83 -38.02
CA ILE A 475 -4.58 -9.19 -39.43
C ILE A 475 -4.47 -10.70 -39.63
N GLU A 476 -3.45 -11.36 -39.09
CA GLU A 476 -3.28 -12.82 -39.16
C GLU A 476 -4.43 -13.56 -38.49
N ALA A 477 -4.77 -13.16 -37.26
CA ALA A 477 -5.88 -13.74 -36.50
C ALA A 477 -7.22 -13.58 -37.24
N TRP A 478 -7.49 -12.40 -37.81
CA TRP A 478 -8.68 -12.17 -38.61
C TRP A 478 -8.68 -12.99 -39.89
N SER A 479 -7.56 -13.02 -40.62
CA SER A 479 -7.43 -13.74 -41.89
C SER A 479 -7.62 -15.25 -41.75
N ALA A 480 -7.24 -15.82 -40.60
CA ALA A 480 -7.47 -17.23 -40.32
C ALA A 480 -8.96 -17.57 -40.08
N ARG A 481 -9.80 -16.57 -39.82
CA ARG A 481 -11.24 -16.70 -39.51
C ARG A 481 -12.15 -16.19 -40.64
N SER A 482 -11.59 -15.45 -41.60
CA SER A 482 -12.30 -14.82 -42.71
C SER A 482 -11.84 -15.33 -44.07
N SER A 483 -12.66 -15.13 -45.09
CA SER A 483 -12.30 -15.52 -46.46
C SER A 483 -11.32 -14.51 -47.09
N PRO A 484 -10.48 -14.92 -48.08
CA PRO A 484 -9.66 -13.98 -48.82
C PRO A 484 -10.46 -12.86 -49.51
N GLU A 485 -11.72 -13.13 -49.86
CA GLU A 485 -12.62 -12.14 -50.46
C GLU A 485 -13.02 -11.03 -49.49
N GLU A 486 -12.93 -11.27 -48.18
CA GLU A 486 -13.16 -10.26 -47.13
C GLU A 486 -11.89 -9.50 -46.77
N VAL A 487 -10.74 -10.19 -46.73
CA VAL A 487 -9.47 -9.61 -46.27
C VAL A 487 -8.79 -8.76 -47.34
N GLN A 488 -8.76 -9.22 -48.60
CA GLN A 488 -8.04 -8.53 -49.68
C GLN A 488 -8.55 -7.09 -49.93
N PRO A 489 -9.87 -6.81 -49.92
CA PRO A 489 -10.36 -5.44 -50.03
C PRO A 489 -9.89 -4.52 -48.91
N PHE A 490 -9.72 -5.02 -47.68
CA PHE A 490 -9.16 -4.22 -46.58
C PHE A 490 -7.73 -3.78 -46.90
N ILE A 491 -6.85 -4.72 -47.27
CA ILE A 491 -5.44 -4.43 -47.58
C ILE A 491 -5.32 -3.45 -48.76
N ALA A 492 -6.09 -3.65 -49.83
CA ALA A 492 -6.10 -2.74 -50.98
C ALA A 492 -6.61 -1.33 -50.63
N GLY A 493 -7.62 -1.24 -49.77
CA GLY A 493 -8.11 0.05 -49.27
C GLY A 493 -7.08 0.76 -48.40
N LEU A 494 -6.43 0.04 -47.48
CA LEU A 494 -5.38 0.59 -46.62
C LEU A 494 -4.20 1.11 -47.45
N GLU A 495 -3.78 0.36 -48.48
CA GLU A 495 -2.74 0.80 -49.43
C GLU A 495 -3.18 2.06 -50.21
N ALA A 496 -4.44 2.14 -50.64
CA ALA A 496 -4.96 3.33 -51.30
C ALA A 496 -5.00 4.58 -50.40
N CYS A 497 -5.26 4.39 -49.09
CA CYS A 497 -5.28 5.48 -48.11
C CYS A 497 -3.88 5.96 -47.72
N SER A 498 -2.96 5.03 -47.48
CA SER A 498 -1.64 5.30 -46.88
C SER A 498 -0.49 5.33 -47.89
N GLY A 499 -0.70 4.82 -49.10
CA GLY A 499 0.31 4.66 -50.14
C GLY A 499 1.13 3.37 -50.04
N THR A 500 0.89 2.50 -49.05
CA THR A 500 1.59 1.22 -48.90
C THR A 500 0.78 0.19 -48.12
N ALA A 501 0.89 -1.10 -48.49
CA ALA A 501 0.39 -2.22 -47.68
C ALA A 501 1.44 -2.77 -46.69
N ASP A 502 2.67 -2.27 -46.75
CA ASP A 502 3.78 -2.75 -45.93
C ASP A 502 3.70 -2.18 -44.51
N ILE A 503 3.53 -3.08 -43.53
CA ILE A 503 3.30 -2.71 -42.13
C ILE A 503 4.50 -1.95 -41.53
N ASP A 504 5.73 -2.28 -41.92
CA ASP A 504 6.91 -1.57 -41.44
C ASP A 504 7.00 -0.16 -42.02
N CYS A 505 6.59 0.03 -43.27
CA CYS A 505 6.46 1.35 -43.90
C CYS A 505 5.36 2.17 -43.22
N LEU A 506 4.19 1.58 -42.95
CA LEU A 506 3.09 2.23 -42.21
C LEU A 506 3.56 2.72 -40.84
N ARG A 507 4.23 1.85 -40.09
CA ARG A 507 4.75 2.18 -38.76
C ARG A 507 5.76 3.32 -38.80
N LYS A 508 6.74 3.26 -39.71
CA LYS A 508 7.74 4.34 -39.90
C LYS A 508 7.11 5.67 -40.31
N ALA A 509 5.96 5.63 -40.99
CA ALA A 509 5.20 6.80 -41.39
C ALA A 509 4.21 7.29 -40.30
N GLY A 510 4.11 6.62 -39.15
CA GLY A 510 3.20 6.98 -38.06
C GLY A 510 1.75 6.55 -38.26
N TRP A 511 1.47 5.63 -39.20
CA TRP A 511 0.11 5.18 -39.55
C TRP A 511 -0.39 3.98 -38.73
N GLU A 512 0.39 3.47 -37.78
CA GLU A 512 0.07 2.22 -37.08
C GLU A 512 -1.24 2.30 -36.28
N GLU A 513 -1.47 3.40 -35.55
CA GLU A 513 -2.72 3.62 -34.79
C GLU A 513 -3.94 3.75 -35.71
N ASP A 514 -3.83 4.55 -36.76
CA ASP A 514 -4.90 4.72 -37.76
C ASP A 514 -5.24 3.40 -38.44
N ALA A 515 -4.23 2.61 -38.80
CA ALA A 515 -4.43 1.28 -39.39
C ALA A 515 -5.15 0.31 -38.44
N PHE A 516 -4.82 0.34 -37.13
CA PHE A 516 -5.56 -0.41 -36.12
C PHE A 516 -7.03 0.00 -36.05
N VAL A 517 -7.31 1.31 -35.99
CA VAL A 517 -8.67 1.85 -35.90
C VAL A 517 -9.50 1.43 -37.12
N LEU A 518 -8.93 1.58 -38.33
CA LEU A 518 -9.59 1.16 -39.57
C LEU A 518 -9.80 -0.35 -39.61
N LEU A 519 -8.83 -1.16 -39.17
CA LEU A 519 -8.95 -2.61 -39.11
C LEU A 519 -10.06 -3.05 -38.14
N LEU A 520 -10.11 -2.47 -36.94
CA LEU A 520 -11.14 -2.78 -35.95
C LEU A 520 -12.54 -2.48 -36.46
N GLY A 521 -12.73 -1.32 -37.10
CA GLY A 521 -13.99 -0.97 -37.73
C GLY A 521 -14.35 -1.90 -38.90
N TYR A 522 -13.37 -2.26 -39.73
CA TYR A 522 -13.60 -3.18 -40.84
C TYR A 522 -13.99 -4.58 -40.38
N ILE A 523 -13.32 -5.12 -39.36
CA ILE A 523 -13.65 -6.41 -38.73
C ILE A 523 -15.07 -6.37 -38.18
N TYR A 524 -15.43 -5.31 -37.44
CA TYR A 524 -16.78 -5.14 -36.90
C TYR A 524 -17.85 -5.14 -38.00
N LEU A 525 -17.64 -4.39 -39.08
CA LEU A 525 -18.58 -4.31 -40.19
C LEU A 525 -18.68 -5.62 -40.98
N SER A 526 -17.59 -6.38 -41.07
CA SER A 526 -17.56 -7.69 -41.70
C SER A 526 -18.36 -8.72 -40.90
N ALA A 527 -18.20 -8.71 -39.58
CA ALA A 527 -18.82 -9.66 -38.67
C ALA A 527 -20.27 -9.33 -38.28
N THR A 528 -20.81 -8.19 -38.73
CA THR A 528 -22.18 -7.75 -38.43
C THR A 528 -23.06 -7.87 -39.67
N SER A 529 -24.01 -8.81 -39.65
CA SER A 529 -25.00 -8.96 -40.73
C SER A 529 -26.31 -8.25 -40.39
N SER A 530 -26.84 -7.45 -41.32
CA SER A 530 -28.21 -6.92 -41.24
C SER A 530 -29.19 -8.02 -41.67
N GLN A 531 -30.13 -8.42 -40.82
CA GLN A 531 -31.22 -9.27 -41.32
C GLN A 531 -32.12 -8.47 -42.26
N GLY A 532 -32.03 -8.77 -43.55
CA GLY A 532 -33.00 -8.33 -44.55
C GLY A 532 -34.26 -9.21 -44.50
N SER A 533 -35.41 -8.56 -44.53
CA SER A 533 -36.78 -9.09 -44.60
C SER A 533 -36.93 -10.44 -45.33
N ALA A 534 -37.54 -11.44 -44.67
CA ALA A 534 -38.13 -12.59 -45.37
C ALA A 534 -39.42 -13.10 -44.67
N SER A 535 -40.54 -12.89 -45.37
CA SER A 535 -41.79 -13.66 -45.46
C SER A 535 -42.64 -13.97 -44.22
N ASP A 536 -43.82 -13.34 -44.23
CA ASP A 536 -45.15 -13.82 -43.84
C ASP A 536 -45.32 -15.33 -43.59
N GLY A 537 -45.86 -15.68 -42.43
CA GLY A 537 -46.28 -17.04 -42.06
C GLY A 537 -46.82 -17.13 -40.63
N ALA A 538 -48.11 -17.45 -40.51
CA ALA A 538 -48.93 -17.30 -39.31
C ALA A 538 -48.67 -18.31 -38.15
N ILE A 539 -48.82 -17.78 -36.92
CA ILE A 539 -49.48 -18.33 -35.71
C ILE A 539 -49.35 -19.84 -35.40
N GLU A 540 -48.78 -20.18 -34.23
CA GLU A 540 -49.53 -20.91 -33.17
C GLU A 540 -48.82 -20.84 -31.79
N SER A 541 -49.69 -20.81 -30.77
CA SER A 541 -49.45 -20.51 -29.36
C SER A 541 -48.96 -21.71 -28.52
N GLY A 542 -48.11 -21.45 -27.53
CA GLY A 542 -47.84 -22.41 -26.45
C GLY A 542 -47.03 -21.77 -25.31
N ALA A 543 -47.71 -21.38 -24.24
CA ALA A 543 -47.11 -20.84 -23.03
C ALA A 543 -46.37 -21.92 -22.22
N SER A 544 -45.20 -21.58 -21.64
CA SER A 544 -44.73 -22.10 -20.35
C SER A 544 -43.63 -21.20 -19.78
N THR A 545 -43.94 -20.65 -18.61
CA THR A 545 -43.18 -19.74 -17.74
C THR A 545 -41.95 -20.38 -17.08
N SER A 546 -40.82 -19.66 -17.08
CA SER A 546 -39.80 -19.72 -16.02
C SER A 546 -39.16 -18.34 -15.80
N MET A 547 -39.61 -17.69 -14.74
CA MET A 547 -39.05 -16.51 -14.05
C MET A 547 -37.69 -16.88 -13.39
N LEU A 548 -36.64 -16.07 -13.19
CA LEU A 548 -36.39 -14.62 -13.19
C LEU A 548 -34.85 -14.40 -13.30
N SER A 549 -34.39 -13.60 -14.26
CA SER A 549 -33.17 -12.80 -14.18
C SER A 549 -33.47 -11.46 -14.86
N GLY A 550 -33.75 -10.41 -14.08
CA GLY A 550 -34.05 -9.07 -14.58
C GLY A 550 -32.79 -8.43 -15.17
N SER A 551 -32.73 -8.07 -16.44
CA SER A 551 -33.49 -7.03 -17.18
C SER A 551 -32.65 -5.77 -17.36
N LEU A 552 -31.68 -5.84 -18.27
CA LEU A 552 -31.39 -4.77 -19.21
C LEU A 552 -32.02 -5.22 -20.51
N ASP A 553 -33.13 -4.61 -20.92
CA ASP A 553 -33.69 -4.93 -22.22
C ASP A 553 -34.50 -3.77 -22.82
N ARG A 554 -34.41 -3.74 -24.16
CA ARG A 554 -35.24 -3.02 -25.13
C ARG A 554 -34.72 -1.66 -25.61
N ARG A 555 -33.67 -1.72 -26.44
CA ARG A 555 -33.62 -1.14 -27.81
C ARG A 555 -32.23 -1.35 -28.46
N SER A 556 -31.89 -2.57 -28.91
CA SER A 556 -30.73 -2.77 -29.81
C SER A 556 -30.68 -4.10 -30.59
N ASP A 557 -31.78 -4.84 -30.71
CA ASP A 557 -31.72 -6.18 -31.33
C ASP A 557 -32.21 -6.13 -32.79
N ASP A 558 -31.26 -6.02 -33.72
CA ASP A 558 -31.46 -6.40 -35.14
C ASP A 558 -30.16 -6.84 -35.87
N PHE A 559 -29.07 -7.12 -35.14
CA PHE A 559 -27.79 -7.55 -35.72
C PHE A 559 -27.25 -8.82 -35.04
N THR A 560 -26.81 -9.79 -35.84
CA THR A 560 -26.00 -10.90 -35.34
C THR A 560 -24.52 -10.57 -35.53
N ILE A 561 -23.74 -10.64 -34.45
CA ILE A 561 -22.29 -10.42 -34.42
C ILE A 561 -21.61 -11.77 -34.25
N GLU A 562 -20.58 -12.06 -35.04
CA GLU A 562 -19.76 -13.26 -34.83
C GLU A 562 -19.22 -13.32 -33.40
N VAL A 563 -19.23 -14.52 -32.81
CA VAL A 563 -18.91 -14.74 -31.38
C VAL A 563 -17.53 -14.19 -31.02
N TRP A 564 -16.52 -14.42 -31.85
CA TRP A 564 -15.14 -13.98 -31.55
C TRP A 564 -15.00 -12.45 -31.61
N VAL A 565 -15.72 -11.77 -32.51
CA VAL A 565 -15.74 -10.30 -32.57
C VAL A 565 -16.51 -9.74 -31.38
N ARG A 566 -17.65 -10.32 -31.02
CA ARG A 566 -18.40 -9.93 -29.82
C ARG A 566 -17.52 -10.04 -28.55
N ASP A 567 -16.76 -11.13 -28.44
CA ASP A 567 -15.86 -11.32 -27.31
C ASP A 567 -14.66 -10.36 -27.34
N MET A 568 -14.15 -10.00 -28.52
CA MET A 568 -13.11 -8.98 -28.64
C MET A 568 -13.60 -7.60 -28.16
N LEU A 569 -14.83 -7.21 -28.53
CA LEU A 569 -15.36 -5.88 -28.23
C LEU A 569 -15.60 -5.65 -26.72
N PRO A 570 -15.02 -4.59 -26.14
CA PRO A 570 -15.33 -4.18 -24.78
C PRO A 570 -16.76 -3.66 -24.61
N GLU A 571 -17.26 -3.70 -23.37
CA GLU A 571 -18.63 -3.32 -23.00
C GLU A 571 -19.02 -1.86 -23.33
N TYR A 572 -18.04 -0.97 -23.45
CA TYR A 572 -18.28 0.46 -23.76
C TYR A 572 -18.35 0.77 -25.26
N ILE A 573 -17.97 -0.16 -26.15
CA ILE A 573 -17.92 0.12 -27.59
C ILE A 573 -19.30 0.23 -28.23
N LEU A 574 -20.22 -0.69 -27.94
CA LEU A 574 -21.56 -0.63 -28.51
C LEU A 574 -22.30 0.66 -28.09
N PRO A 575 -22.26 1.10 -26.81
CA PRO A 575 -22.72 2.43 -26.43
C PRO A 575 -22.01 3.56 -27.19
N ALA A 576 -20.68 3.54 -27.30
CA ALA A 576 -19.89 4.58 -27.97
C ALA A 576 -20.22 4.72 -29.46
N LEU A 577 -20.53 3.61 -30.14
CA LEU A 577 -21.00 3.61 -31.54
C LEU A 577 -22.36 4.29 -31.71
N ALA A 578 -23.22 4.26 -30.68
CA ALA A 578 -24.54 4.90 -30.71
C ALA A 578 -24.48 6.37 -30.30
N ALA A 579 -23.71 6.69 -29.26
CA ALA A 579 -23.49 8.05 -28.79
C ALA A 579 -22.14 8.14 -28.04
N PRO A 580 -21.23 9.05 -28.42
CA PRO A 580 -19.94 9.17 -27.75
C PRO A 580 -20.12 9.75 -26.33
N ALA A 581 -19.40 9.20 -25.36
CA ALA A 581 -19.45 9.65 -23.96
C ALA A 581 -18.79 11.02 -23.74
N HIS A 582 -17.78 11.36 -24.56
CA HIS A 582 -17.04 12.63 -24.51
C HIS A 582 -16.73 13.10 -25.94
N GLU A 583 -17.10 14.35 -26.25
CA GLU A 583 -16.72 15.02 -27.50
C GLU A 583 -15.38 15.71 -27.32
N ASP A 584 -14.29 15.01 -27.64
CA ASP A 584 -12.98 15.64 -27.85
C ASP A 584 -12.94 16.26 -29.26
N PRO A 585 -12.86 17.60 -29.39
CA PRO A 585 -12.86 18.27 -30.69
C PRO A 585 -11.68 17.86 -31.58
N GLU A 586 -10.51 17.58 -31.02
CA GLU A 586 -9.33 17.18 -31.78
C GLU A 586 -9.50 15.77 -32.33
N ALA A 587 -9.95 14.83 -31.49
CA ALA A 587 -10.25 13.46 -31.91
C ALA A 587 -11.39 13.41 -32.95
N MET A 588 -12.40 14.28 -32.83
CA MET A 588 -13.46 14.41 -33.83
C MET A 588 -12.93 14.95 -35.17
N SER A 589 -12.05 15.95 -35.14
CA SER A 589 -11.42 16.47 -36.35
C SER A 589 -10.57 15.40 -37.05
N HIS A 590 -9.78 14.63 -36.29
CA HIS A 590 -9.00 13.51 -36.82
C HIS A 590 -9.90 12.44 -37.43
N ALA A 591 -10.98 12.05 -36.74
CA ALA A 591 -11.95 11.09 -37.26
C ALA A 591 -12.63 11.56 -38.55
N GLN A 592 -12.89 12.86 -38.70
CA GLN A 592 -13.40 13.44 -39.95
C GLN A 592 -12.38 13.36 -41.09
N SER A 593 -11.10 13.63 -40.82
CA SER A 593 -10.03 13.44 -41.81
C SER A 593 -9.89 11.97 -42.23
N MET A 594 -10.04 11.03 -41.30
CA MET A 594 -10.04 9.59 -41.62
C MET A 594 -11.22 9.18 -42.51
N MET A 595 -12.38 9.85 -42.40
CA MET A 595 -13.51 9.59 -43.33
C MET A 595 -13.16 9.95 -44.79
N GLU A 596 -12.35 10.99 -45.03
CA GLU A 596 -11.89 11.33 -46.39
C GLU A 596 -10.99 10.22 -46.97
N LEU A 597 -10.21 9.56 -46.11
CA LEU A 597 -9.42 8.39 -46.50
C LEU A 597 -10.31 7.20 -46.84
N ILE A 598 -11.35 6.93 -46.03
CA ILE A 598 -12.32 5.87 -46.30
C ILE A 598 -13.04 6.12 -47.64
N GLU A 599 -13.39 7.36 -47.97
CA GLU A 599 -13.95 7.72 -49.28
C GLU A 599 -13.00 7.41 -50.45
N THR A 600 -11.69 7.45 -50.21
CA THR A 600 -10.69 7.03 -51.19
C THR A 600 -10.73 5.51 -51.41
N ALA A 601 -10.78 4.73 -50.33
CA ALA A 601 -10.92 3.28 -50.39
C ALA A 601 -12.28 2.83 -51.00
N ARG A 602 -13.36 3.57 -50.75
CA ARG A 602 -14.71 3.34 -51.32
C ARG A 602 -14.76 3.36 -52.83
N ARG A 603 -13.86 4.09 -53.49
CA ARG A 603 -13.80 4.22 -54.95
C ARG A 603 -13.12 3.04 -55.65
N LEU A 604 -12.55 2.10 -54.88
CA LEU A 604 -11.91 0.92 -55.45
C LEU A 604 -12.95 -0.02 -56.08
N PRO A 605 -12.62 -0.72 -57.19
CA PRO A 605 -13.55 -1.63 -57.87
C PRO A 605 -14.08 -2.78 -56.98
N ASN A 606 -13.29 -3.19 -55.99
CA ASN A 606 -13.68 -4.18 -54.98
C ASN A 606 -13.47 -3.58 -53.59
N ALA A 607 -14.32 -2.62 -53.22
CA ALA A 607 -14.24 -1.90 -51.95
C ALA A 607 -14.63 -2.76 -50.72
N GLY A 608 -15.24 -3.94 -50.89
CA GLY A 608 -15.67 -4.78 -49.77
C GLY A 608 -16.50 -4.00 -48.73
N ARG A 609 -16.10 -4.04 -47.45
CA ARG A 609 -16.75 -3.27 -46.36
C ARG A 609 -16.32 -1.80 -46.27
N TRP A 610 -15.45 -1.29 -47.13
CA TRP A 610 -15.20 0.16 -47.21
C TRP A 610 -16.45 0.90 -47.68
N SER A 611 -17.26 0.29 -48.56
CA SER A 611 -18.53 0.86 -49.04
C SER A 611 -19.71 0.69 -48.09
N ASP A 612 -19.49 0.20 -46.87
CA ASP A 612 -20.55 0.10 -45.87
C ASP A 612 -20.91 1.50 -45.34
N ASP A 613 -22.19 1.86 -45.43
CA ASP A 613 -22.69 3.20 -45.04
C ASP A 613 -22.60 3.46 -43.53
N ARG A 614 -22.34 2.42 -42.72
CA ARG A 614 -22.18 2.55 -41.27
C ARG A 614 -20.84 3.20 -40.88
N TRP A 615 -19.88 3.32 -41.79
CA TRP A 615 -18.70 4.15 -41.55
C TRP A 615 -19.12 5.60 -41.31
N SER A 616 -18.67 6.13 -40.18
CA SER A 616 -18.89 7.51 -39.75
C SER A 616 -17.74 7.98 -38.88
N ALA A 617 -17.57 9.31 -38.75
CA ALA A 617 -16.60 9.87 -37.80
C ALA A 617 -16.84 9.37 -36.37
N LEU A 618 -18.10 9.12 -35.98
CA LEU A 618 -18.46 8.52 -34.69
C LEU A 618 -17.93 7.09 -34.55
N SER A 619 -18.08 6.27 -35.59
CA SER A 619 -17.55 4.90 -35.56
C SER A 619 -16.02 4.88 -35.43
N ILE A 620 -15.33 5.79 -36.13
CA ILE A 620 -13.87 5.93 -36.04
C ILE A 620 -13.45 6.37 -34.64
N LEU A 621 -14.16 7.33 -34.05
CA LEU A 621 -13.92 7.77 -32.67
C LEU A 621 -14.08 6.62 -31.67
N ALA A 622 -15.13 5.81 -31.81
CA ALA A 622 -15.37 4.67 -30.92
C ALA A 622 -14.25 3.61 -31.00
N PHE A 623 -13.77 3.28 -32.20
CA PHE A 623 -12.64 2.35 -32.37
C PHE A 623 -11.29 2.98 -31.97
N GLY A 624 -11.14 4.31 -32.10
CA GLY A 624 -10.03 5.06 -31.52
C GLY A 624 -9.99 4.94 -29.98
N GLN A 625 -11.14 5.08 -29.33
CA GLN A 625 -11.28 4.86 -27.88
C GLN A 625 -11.01 3.39 -27.49
N PHE A 626 -11.44 2.42 -28.31
CA PHE A 626 -11.07 1.01 -28.12
C PHE A 626 -9.55 0.88 -28.07
N LEU A 627 -8.85 1.36 -29.10
CA LEU A 627 -7.40 1.29 -29.17
C LEU A 627 -6.76 2.01 -27.98
N GLN A 628 -7.21 3.22 -27.64
CA GLN A 628 -6.68 4.01 -26.53
C GLN A 628 -6.74 3.25 -25.19
N PHE A 629 -7.86 2.61 -24.88
CA PHE A 629 -8.10 1.99 -23.57
C PHE A 629 -7.62 0.54 -23.46
N GLU A 630 -7.49 -0.17 -24.58
CA GLU A 630 -7.11 -1.60 -24.58
C GLU A 630 -5.73 -1.84 -25.19
N SER A 631 -5.03 -0.80 -25.64
CA SER A 631 -3.64 -0.93 -26.09
C SER A 631 -2.61 -0.43 -25.09
N MET A 632 -1.38 -0.90 -25.28
CA MET A 632 -0.19 -0.36 -24.63
C MET A 632 1.07 -0.68 -25.45
N SER A 633 2.15 0.06 -25.21
CA SER A 633 3.45 -0.26 -25.78
C SER A 633 4.13 -1.38 -24.99
N MET A 634 4.59 -2.42 -25.68
CA MET A 634 5.31 -3.55 -25.11
C MET A 634 6.55 -3.89 -25.93
N MET A 635 7.58 -4.42 -25.27
CA MET A 635 8.74 -5.00 -25.95
C MET A 635 8.36 -6.37 -26.51
N ILE A 636 8.39 -6.50 -27.84
CA ILE A 636 8.04 -7.74 -28.56
C ILE A 636 9.30 -8.31 -29.22
N PRO A 637 9.56 -9.63 -29.12
CA PRO A 637 10.67 -10.27 -29.81
C PRO A 637 10.56 -10.11 -31.32
N ASN A 638 11.66 -9.77 -31.97
CA ASN A 638 11.66 -9.55 -33.42
C ASN A 638 11.46 -10.87 -34.20
N HIS A 639 10.64 -10.87 -35.24
CA HIS A 639 10.22 -12.06 -36.00
C HIS A 639 11.40 -12.85 -36.61
N ASP A 640 12.56 -12.22 -36.80
CA ASP A 640 13.77 -12.83 -37.37
C ASP A 640 14.61 -13.64 -36.37
N GLY A 641 14.25 -13.64 -35.07
CA GLY A 641 14.97 -14.36 -34.01
C GLY A 641 16.44 -13.92 -33.80
N LYS A 642 16.88 -12.86 -34.49
CA LYS A 642 18.27 -12.35 -34.50
C LYS A 642 18.37 -10.87 -34.12
N GLY A 643 17.23 -10.18 -33.93
CA GLY A 643 17.16 -8.78 -33.50
C GLY A 643 16.87 -8.64 -32.01
N ALA A 644 17.22 -7.48 -31.43
CA ALA A 644 16.76 -7.11 -30.10
C ALA A 644 15.23 -6.92 -30.08
N ASP A 645 14.60 -7.10 -28.93
CA ASP A 645 13.18 -6.77 -28.74
C ASP A 645 12.91 -5.33 -29.18
N GLU A 646 11.74 -5.09 -29.79
CA GLU A 646 11.34 -3.77 -30.25
C GLU A 646 10.06 -3.32 -29.54
N ALA A 647 9.97 -2.04 -29.19
CA ALA A 647 8.74 -1.47 -28.64
C ALA A 647 7.67 -1.44 -29.74
N ARG A 648 6.56 -2.15 -29.51
CA ARG A 648 5.42 -2.25 -30.42
C ARG A 648 4.14 -1.87 -29.70
N LEU A 649 3.22 -1.23 -30.41
CA LEU A 649 1.85 -1.07 -29.93
C LEU A 649 1.15 -2.42 -30.00
N VAL A 650 0.56 -2.86 -28.89
CA VAL A 650 -0.22 -4.09 -28.84
C VAL A 650 -1.63 -3.81 -28.33
N LEU A 651 -2.62 -4.44 -28.95
CA LEU A 651 -4.02 -4.41 -28.54
C LEU A 651 -4.35 -5.65 -27.71
N TYR A 652 -4.94 -5.46 -26.54
CA TYR A 652 -5.49 -6.55 -25.76
C TYR A 652 -6.80 -7.03 -26.39
N VAL A 653 -6.83 -8.29 -26.80
CA VAL A 653 -8.03 -8.98 -27.29
C VAL A 653 -8.44 -10.02 -26.26
N HIS A 654 -9.62 -9.82 -25.69
CA HIS A 654 -10.21 -10.77 -24.76
C HIS A 654 -10.90 -11.91 -25.52
N SER A 655 -10.88 -13.11 -24.94
CA SER A 655 -11.62 -14.26 -25.44
C SER A 655 -12.25 -15.02 -24.28
N SER A 656 -13.55 -15.36 -24.44
CA SER A 656 -14.30 -16.15 -23.45
C SER A 656 -14.10 -17.67 -23.60
N ILE A 657 -13.38 -18.10 -24.65
CA ILE A 657 -13.12 -19.50 -24.98
C ILE A 657 -11.65 -19.79 -24.60
N GLU A 658 -11.45 -20.52 -23.50
CA GLU A 658 -10.15 -21.08 -23.11
C GLU A 658 -9.73 -22.25 -24.01
#